data_AF-A0A2H0RCK8-F1
#
_entry.id   AF-A0A2H0RCK8-F1
#
_cell.length_a   1.000
_cell.length_b   1.000
_cell.length_c   1.000
_cell.angle_alpha   90.00
_cell.angle_beta   90.00
_cell.angle_gamma   90.00
#
_symmetry.space_group_name_H-M   'P 1'
#
loop_
_entity.id
_entity.type
_entity.pdbx_description
1 polymer ?
#
loop_
_entity_poly.entity_id
_entity_poly.type
_entity_poly.pdbx_seq_one_letter_code
_entity_poly.pdbx_strand_id
1 'polypeptide(L)'
;MVRKTHFIVLLLLTNMLVTAGISSVHAEVGNSSTWKNTTLMNSSTRGNGRVGGLGFMLLSQNDPAILLQGGLHANGFPNNKGWVTVSNLFGITLGSVSIPGGTPLQNQGNEETDWAHNKLIFSNGTAIINTWISRLTPAVLIQSQNTASLGLFTGSVFTTRYEYIPYNATKITNVGNTFSSPKYIAYQTGTSQWMVKQIDSTGITMQDNSTNWALVWYGLNSHFTDTKVPTDYTADGYSSSSLFAGYGYQADAPVLLTFGTKPTSLKKGSNGGIEMQFTDTTDHTISLLPLFGREHLNAVDTENWGVHGVARTIDVPLQNALTRAATWAVRMCEFPVTIDESYEYTGDTSTITETIPTWIQVCPGGKKFMPIPPMLALAKEKLPIAFSPNILIDGDIPTEFGPVMGIEDTDTYTWSLSGMKRFTDSKQILTSPSVPSEASYIVTRLTSEVDKLFDPSGNPIHFEPWAEGGDTPNKGDFRGGLYFLNPADTINSLTEILTALPQGDAMTKLQSYINNEIAAYPPQDIYQIPFTDGERRGPFSTNEDIKQFSTDVWDTIVQYRKDILLKRVSLYNFYPLARYYEISNDSLPSDIMGKATTVFNKDMSDQDWATMYWLNGYEGLTDEVAVTASNRFVAGILGYIKTAQLASDTAAEQLGRAVLAKALVQRIGMDQYPAYYEQSGLTVLPKTTQGAAIPGWQPDFTAARWVAPLFNYSWNSSADDARLAWRINGLGVRLGDFSGSIASGGWDDDTYATQIGYRDMVPHLAYILSTFEPEKARLYLDKATTLIPNWYAAFSEGVIGNEHNINRAVDSYQLFMAKAWIEKDAAQNLEKYIDIPWLSKGDLFYMQKLAETIKAYRGWCWSIDGTTCDDGSVPSITGDLNGDLAVNIQDIIILINEIFTPNGVQGSDINSDGKVDILDVISLINIIFK
;
A
#
# COMPACT_ATOMS: atom_id res chain seq x y z
N MET A 1 -39.93 14.56 -48.23
CA MET A 1 -39.07 13.57 -48.93
C MET A 1 -37.65 13.54 -48.36
N VAL A 2 -36.95 14.67 -48.25
CA VAL A 2 -35.53 14.74 -47.80
C VAL A 2 -35.25 14.10 -46.42
N ARG A 3 -36.17 14.18 -45.46
CA ARG A 3 -36.02 13.51 -44.13
C ARG A 3 -36.14 11.99 -44.18
N LYS A 4 -36.96 11.43 -45.08
CA LYS A 4 -37.06 9.98 -45.28
C LYS A 4 -35.81 9.41 -45.95
N THR A 5 -35.22 10.17 -46.88
CA THR A 5 -33.97 9.77 -47.53
C THR A 5 -32.79 9.76 -46.55
N HIS A 6 -32.69 10.75 -45.65
CA HIS A 6 -31.65 10.76 -44.61
C HIS A 6 -31.78 9.59 -43.63
N PHE A 7 -33.01 9.26 -43.22
CA PHE A 7 -33.24 8.15 -42.28
C PHE A 7 -32.92 6.79 -42.92
N ILE A 8 -33.23 6.60 -44.20
CA ILE A 8 -32.93 5.37 -44.93
C ILE A 8 -31.42 5.24 -45.18
N VAL A 9 -30.71 6.34 -45.47
CA VAL A 9 -29.24 6.34 -45.63
C VAL A 9 -28.56 6.03 -44.29
N LEU A 10 -29.05 6.57 -43.18
CA LEU A 10 -28.52 6.25 -41.85
C LEU A 10 -28.71 4.76 -41.54
N LEU A 11 -29.92 4.23 -41.76
CA LEU A 11 -30.23 2.82 -41.49
C LEU A 11 -29.44 1.84 -42.38
N LEU A 12 -29.16 2.23 -43.62
CA LEU A 12 -28.32 1.45 -44.55
C LEU A 12 -26.84 1.51 -44.16
N LEU A 13 -26.33 2.66 -43.70
CA LEU A 13 -24.98 2.76 -43.16
C LEU A 13 -24.82 1.92 -41.89
N THR A 14 -25.79 1.95 -40.98
CA THR A 14 -25.76 1.14 -39.76
C THR A 14 -25.78 -0.36 -40.09
N ASN A 15 -26.63 -0.80 -41.04
CA ASN A 15 -26.66 -2.21 -41.45
C ASN A 15 -25.41 -2.64 -42.24
N MET A 16 -24.79 -1.76 -43.02
CA MET A 16 -23.51 -2.05 -43.68
C MET A 16 -22.35 -2.17 -42.67
N LEU A 17 -22.33 -1.34 -41.63
CA LEU A 17 -21.34 -1.44 -40.55
C LEU A 17 -21.47 -2.75 -39.75
N VAL A 18 -22.71 -3.20 -39.49
CA VAL A 18 -22.99 -4.47 -38.78
C VAL A 18 -22.66 -5.70 -39.62
N THR A 19 -22.94 -5.67 -40.93
CA THR A 19 -22.69 -6.81 -41.84
C THR A 19 -21.25 -6.92 -42.31
N ALA A 20 -20.46 -5.85 -42.26
CA ALA A 20 -19.04 -5.85 -42.62
C ALA A 20 -18.13 -6.52 -41.59
N GLY A 21 -18.67 -7.03 -40.46
CA GLY A 21 -17.86 -7.67 -39.42
C GLY A 21 -16.82 -6.71 -38.83
N ILE A 22 -17.06 -5.40 -38.92
CA ILE A 22 -16.27 -4.39 -38.24
C ILE A 22 -16.67 -4.54 -36.77
N SER A 23 -15.98 -5.45 -36.07
CA SER A 23 -15.87 -5.39 -34.62
C SER A 23 -15.62 -3.92 -34.29
N SER A 24 -16.45 -3.35 -33.40
CA SER A 24 -16.22 -2.02 -32.83
C SER A 24 -14.72 -1.83 -32.69
N VAL A 25 -14.15 -0.91 -33.48
CA VAL A 25 -12.73 -0.58 -33.43
C VAL A 25 -12.51 -0.02 -32.04
N HIS A 26 -12.26 -0.92 -31.09
CA HIS A 26 -11.65 -0.56 -29.84
C HIS A 26 -10.26 -0.15 -30.29
N ALA A 27 -9.99 1.15 -30.29
CA ALA A 27 -8.61 1.60 -30.31
C ALA A 27 -7.91 0.77 -29.22
N GLU A 28 -6.82 0.09 -29.58
CA GLU A 28 -5.96 -0.59 -28.61
C GLU A 28 -5.41 0.49 -27.68
N VAL A 29 -6.18 0.86 -26.67
CA VAL A 29 -5.75 1.79 -25.63
C VAL A 29 -4.84 1.00 -24.74
N GLY A 30 -3.54 1.17 -24.95
CA GLY A 30 -2.47 0.58 -24.15
C GLY A 30 -2.53 -0.94 -24.18
N ASN A 31 -1.68 -1.58 -24.99
CA ASN A 31 -1.53 -3.02 -24.91
C ASN A 31 -1.02 -3.38 -23.49
N SER A 32 -1.90 -3.83 -22.60
CA SER A 32 -1.58 -4.20 -21.21
C SER A 32 -0.46 -5.23 -21.14
N SER A 33 -0.24 -6.00 -22.22
CA SER A 33 0.90 -6.91 -22.34
C SER A 33 2.27 -6.20 -22.29
N THR A 34 2.33 -4.89 -22.41
CA THR A 34 3.57 -4.11 -22.21
C THR A 34 3.87 -3.86 -20.73
N TRP A 35 2.86 -3.81 -19.86
CA TRP A 35 3.05 -3.54 -18.43
C TRP A 35 3.75 -4.69 -17.71
N LYS A 36 3.51 -5.94 -18.14
CA LYS A 36 4.12 -7.11 -17.50
C LYS A 36 5.64 -7.20 -17.64
N ASN A 37 6.22 -6.66 -18.72
CA ASN A 37 7.64 -6.89 -19.10
C ASN A 37 8.64 -6.03 -18.30
N THR A 38 8.39 -5.86 -17.01
CA THR A 38 9.20 -5.02 -16.13
C THR A 38 10.48 -5.71 -15.70
N THR A 39 11.59 -4.97 -15.70
CA THR A 39 12.90 -5.45 -15.23
C THR A 39 13.08 -5.30 -13.72
N LEU A 40 12.08 -4.80 -13.00
CA LEU A 40 12.19 -4.42 -11.58
C LEU A 40 12.30 -5.60 -10.61
N MET A 41 12.00 -6.83 -11.05
CA MET A 41 12.26 -8.04 -10.27
C MET A 41 13.69 -8.58 -10.43
N ASN A 42 14.51 -7.96 -11.27
CA ASN A 42 15.88 -8.40 -11.52
C ASN A 42 16.77 -8.22 -10.27
N SER A 43 17.60 -9.21 -9.97
CA SER A 43 18.46 -9.23 -8.79
C SER A 43 19.47 -8.07 -8.75
N SER A 44 19.85 -7.54 -9.92
CA SER A 44 20.76 -6.40 -10.05
C SER A 44 20.13 -5.06 -9.67
N THR A 45 18.81 -4.93 -9.75
CA THR A 45 18.11 -3.67 -9.42
C THR A 45 18.09 -3.40 -7.92
N ARG A 46 18.25 -4.44 -7.11
CA ARG A 46 18.29 -4.38 -5.65
C ARG A 46 19.72 -4.64 -5.23
N GLY A 47 20.47 -3.60 -4.83
CA GLY A 47 21.93 -3.63 -4.60
C GLY A 47 22.48 -4.69 -3.61
N ASN A 48 21.65 -5.56 -3.06
CA ASN A 48 21.99 -6.72 -2.24
C ASN A 48 21.81 -8.08 -2.96
N GLY A 49 21.43 -8.10 -4.26
CA GLY A 49 21.28 -9.33 -5.05
C GLY A 49 20.06 -10.18 -4.68
N ARG A 50 19.08 -9.62 -3.95
CA ARG A 50 17.90 -10.38 -3.49
C ARG A 50 16.73 -10.28 -4.44
N VAL A 51 16.03 -11.39 -4.59
CA VAL A 51 14.78 -11.51 -5.34
C VAL A 51 13.73 -12.15 -4.45
N GLY A 52 12.56 -11.53 -4.30
CA GLY A 52 11.51 -12.03 -3.41
C GLY A 52 10.37 -12.73 -4.15
N GLY A 53 9.97 -13.89 -3.65
CA GLY A 53 8.74 -14.59 -4.02
C GLY A 53 7.70 -14.47 -2.91
N LEU A 54 6.61 -15.25 -2.97
CA LEU A 54 5.58 -15.24 -1.92
C LEU A 54 6.02 -15.95 -0.63
N GLY A 55 6.75 -17.06 -0.74
CA GLY A 55 7.17 -17.88 0.41
C GLY A 55 8.67 -17.84 0.68
N PHE A 56 9.48 -17.77 -0.37
CA PHE A 56 10.93 -17.70 -0.29
C PHE A 56 11.47 -16.42 -0.94
N MET A 57 12.67 -16.03 -0.53
CA MET A 57 13.54 -15.14 -1.29
C MET A 57 14.75 -15.93 -1.79
N LEU A 58 15.39 -15.42 -2.83
CA LEU A 58 16.66 -15.91 -3.35
C LEU A 58 17.73 -14.83 -3.24
N LEU A 59 18.92 -15.22 -2.80
CA LEU A 59 20.11 -14.38 -2.86
C LEU A 59 20.99 -14.85 -4.02
N SER A 60 21.14 -13.95 -4.99
CA SER A 60 21.92 -14.12 -6.22
C SER A 60 23.41 -13.98 -5.93
N GLN A 61 24.03 -15.09 -5.51
CA GLN A 61 25.46 -15.19 -5.20
C GLN A 61 26.05 -16.48 -5.78
N ASN A 62 27.34 -16.73 -5.55
CA ASN A 62 27.93 -18.03 -5.85
C ASN A 62 27.23 -19.10 -4.99
N ASP A 63 26.71 -20.14 -5.64
CA ASP A 63 25.75 -21.08 -5.08
C ASP A 63 24.53 -20.33 -4.48
N PRO A 64 23.44 -20.14 -5.26
CA PRO A 64 22.35 -19.26 -4.86
C PRO A 64 21.73 -19.71 -3.54
N ALA A 65 21.49 -18.77 -2.64
CA ALA A 65 20.98 -19.06 -1.31
C ALA A 65 19.46 -18.85 -1.23
N ILE A 66 18.78 -19.79 -0.59
CA ILE A 66 17.34 -19.73 -0.30
C ILE A 66 17.16 -19.08 1.06
N LEU A 67 16.26 -18.12 1.15
CA LEU A 67 15.92 -17.42 2.37
C LEU A 67 14.43 -17.50 2.64
N LEU A 68 14.06 -17.61 3.91
CA LEU A 68 12.69 -17.39 4.38
C LEU A 68 12.51 -15.96 4.86
N GLN A 69 11.31 -15.45 4.78
CA GLN A 69 10.99 -14.15 5.38
C GLN A 69 10.79 -14.28 6.88
N GLY A 70 11.25 -13.29 7.66
CA GLY A 70 11.16 -13.29 9.12
C GLY A 70 12.50 -13.53 9.81
N GLY A 71 12.44 -13.97 11.07
CA GLY A 71 13.59 -14.33 11.89
C GLY A 71 14.15 -13.19 12.76
N LEU A 72 14.98 -13.60 13.71
CA LEU A 72 15.66 -12.73 14.66
C LEU A 72 17.18 -12.88 14.54
N HIS A 73 17.86 -11.75 14.48
CA HIS A 73 19.31 -11.66 14.36
C HIS A 73 19.88 -10.85 15.54
N ALA A 74 21.02 -11.29 16.06
CA ALA A 74 21.80 -10.48 17.01
C ALA A 74 22.78 -9.61 16.22
N ASN A 75 22.72 -8.29 16.38
CA ASN A 75 23.63 -7.39 15.68
C ASN A 75 25.08 -7.65 16.14
N GLY A 76 25.98 -7.80 15.17
CA GLY A 76 27.38 -8.18 15.38
C GLY A 76 28.31 -7.10 15.94
N PHE A 77 27.82 -6.11 16.70
CA PHE A 77 28.71 -5.11 17.32
C PHE A 77 29.45 -5.74 18.51
N PRO A 78 30.77 -5.98 18.41
CA PRO A 78 31.48 -6.83 19.36
C PRO A 78 31.68 -6.18 20.74
N ASN A 79 31.39 -4.88 20.89
CA ASN A 79 31.92 -4.09 22.03
C ASN A 79 30.87 -3.39 22.91
N ASN A 80 29.56 -3.47 22.66
CA ASN A 80 28.56 -2.93 23.61
C ASN A 80 27.15 -3.50 23.39
N LYS A 81 26.62 -4.18 24.42
CA LYS A 81 25.19 -4.45 24.70
C LYS A 81 24.31 -5.12 23.61
N GLY A 82 24.59 -6.37 23.23
CA GLY A 82 23.57 -7.41 22.91
C GLY A 82 22.27 -7.05 22.15
N TRP A 83 22.32 -6.20 21.12
CA TRP A 83 21.14 -5.74 20.36
C TRP A 83 20.54 -6.86 19.49
N VAL A 84 19.22 -7.05 19.56
CA VAL A 84 18.48 -7.95 18.65
C VAL A 84 17.78 -7.11 17.59
N THR A 85 17.93 -7.46 16.32
CA THR A 85 17.20 -6.89 15.19
C THR A 85 16.36 -7.98 14.52
N VAL A 86 15.17 -7.61 14.05
CA VAL A 86 14.33 -8.52 13.26
C VAL A 86 14.81 -8.50 11.83
N SER A 87 15.08 -9.69 11.30
CA SER A 87 15.58 -9.85 9.93
C SER A 87 14.47 -9.89 8.89
N ASN A 88 13.28 -9.36 9.14
CA ASN A 88 12.17 -9.46 8.17
C ASN A 88 12.58 -8.96 6.76
N LEU A 89 13.47 -7.98 6.64
CA LEU A 89 14.05 -7.53 5.37
C LEU A 89 15.30 -8.31 4.91
N PHE A 90 15.99 -8.98 5.83
CA PHE A 90 17.20 -9.76 5.52
C PHE A 90 16.92 -11.22 5.18
N GLY A 91 15.83 -11.77 5.69
CA GLY A 91 15.46 -13.16 5.62
C GLY A 91 16.35 -14.08 6.46
N ILE A 92 15.82 -15.24 6.80
CA ILE A 92 16.55 -16.36 7.38
C ILE A 92 17.17 -17.16 6.23
N THR A 93 18.50 -17.19 6.12
CA THR A 93 19.17 -18.05 5.15
C THR A 93 19.02 -19.52 5.55
N LEU A 94 18.37 -20.32 4.72
CA LEU A 94 18.31 -21.78 4.87
C LEU A 94 19.56 -22.47 4.33
N GLY A 95 20.32 -21.81 3.47
CA GLY A 95 21.54 -22.29 2.84
C GLY A 95 21.45 -22.18 1.31
N SER A 96 22.45 -22.73 0.64
CA SER A 96 22.62 -22.64 -0.80
C SER A 96 22.10 -23.87 -1.56
N VAL A 97 21.84 -23.66 -2.84
CA VAL A 97 21.72 -24.70 -3.86
C VAL A 97 23.09 -24.89 -4.49
N SER A 98 23.62 -26.11 -4.47
CA SER A 98 25.00 -26.39 -4.89
C SER A 98 25.12 -27.74 -5.58
N ILE A 99 26.23 -27.96 -6.30
CA ILE A 99 26.60 -29.29 -6.81
C ILE A 99 27.58 -29.96 -5.83
N PRO A 100 27.19 -31.06 -5.15
CA PRO A 100 28.05 -31.70 -4.16
C PRO A 100 29.40 -32.14 -4.76
N GLY A 101 30.50 -31.71 -4.14
CA GLY A 101 31.86 -31.99 -4.62
C GLY A 101 32.29 -31.24 -5.89
N GLY A 102 31.43 -30.38 -6.45
CA GLY A 102 31.71 -29.55 -7.62
C GLY A 102 32.32 -28.19 -7.27
N THR A 103 32.68 -27.43 -8.30
CA THR A 103 32.99 -26.00 -8.17
C THR A 103 31.70 -25.20 -7.96
N PRO A 104 31.76 -24.05 -7.24
CA PRO A 104 30.59 -23.21 -6.99
C PRO A 104 29.91 -22.76 -8.29
N LEU A 105 28.58 -22.74 -8.27
CA LEU A 105 27.75 -22.22 -9.35
C LEU A 105 27.83 -20.70 -9.38
N GLN A 106 28.00 -20.11 -10.56
CA GLN A 106 28.06 -18.66 -10.76
C GLN A 106 26.81 -18.17 -11.50
N ASN A 107 26.25 -17.02 -11.07
CA ASN A 107 25.16 -16.38 -11.81
C ASN A 107 25.64 -15.96 -13.20
N GLN A 108 24.88 -16.31 -14.24
CA GLN A 108 25.18 -16.00 -15.63
C GLN A 108 24.73 -14.60 -16.08
N GLY A 109 24.03 -13.84 -15.23
CA GLY A 109 23.58 -12.46 -15.51
C GLY A 109 22.41 -12.35 -16.51
N ASN A 110 21.94 -13.47 -17.05
CA ASN A 110 20.79 -13.54 -17.94
C ASN A 110 19.55 -13.91 -17.12
N GLU A 111 18.83 -12.90 -16.64
CA GLU A 111 17.56 -13.08 -15.91
C GLU A 111 16.37 -12.87 -16.85
N GLU A 112 15.38 -13.75 -16.76
CA GLU A 112 14.07 -13.56 -17.41
C GLU A 112 13.09 -13.08 -16.34
N THR A 113 12.56 -11.86 -16.49
CA THR A 113 11.69 -11.25 -15.47
C THR A 113 10.42 -10.68 -16.07
N ASP A 114 9.34 -10.79 -15.32
CA ASP A 114 8.13 -9.97 -15.46
C ASP A 114 7.67 -9.50 -14.07
N TRP A 115 6.48 -8.92 -13.98
CA TRP A 115 5.87 -8.46 -12.73
C TRP A 115 5.49 -9.56 -11.73
N ALA A 116 5.62 -10.84 -12.11
CA ALA A 116 5.14 -12.00 -11.36
C ALA A 116 6.19 -13.09 -11.17
N HIS A 117 7.28 -13.14 -11.93
CA HIS A 117 8.40 -14.05 -11.69
C HIS A 117 9.78 -13.52 -12.11
N ASN A 118 10.81 -14.16 -11.57
CA ASN A 118 12.19 -14.04 -12.02
C ASN A 118 12.81 -15.44 -12.15
N LYS A 119 13.35 -15.73 -13.33
CA LYS A 119 14.18 -16.90 -13.59
C LYS A 119 15.65 -16.50 -13.64
N LEU A 120 16.44 -17.10 -12.75
CA LEU A 120 17.89 -16.94 -12.67
C LEU A 120 18.61 -18.20 -13.14
N ILE A 121 19.72 -18.02 -13.85
CA ILE A 121 20.53 -19.12 -14.40
C ILE A 121 21.91 -19.11 -13.75
N PHE A 122 22.30 -20.26 -13.19
CA PHE A 122 23.61 -20.46 -12.59
C PHE A 122 24.35 -21.61 -13.25
N SER A 123 25.67 -21.49 -13.41
CA SER A 123 26.50 -22.52 -14.03
C SER A 123 27.90 -22.56 -13.43
N ASN A 124 28.50 -23.75 -13.41
CA ASN A 124 29.92 -23.94 -13.09
C ASN A 124 30.73 -24.43 -14.31
N GLY A 125 30.16 -24.29 -15.51
CA GLY A 125 30.73 -24.76 -16.78
C GLY A 125 30.36 -26.21 -17.14
N THR A 126 29.87 -27.01 -16.18
CA THR A 126 29.39 -28.38 -16.43
C THR A 126 27.89 -28.50 -16.11
N ALA A 127 27.53 -28.24 -14.86
CA ALA A 127 26.14 -28.27 -14.41
C ALA A 127 25.49 -26.89 -14.57
N ILE A 128 24.19 -26.88 -14.88
CA ILE A 128 23.38 -25.68 -14.97
C ILE A 128 22.21 -25.81 -13.99
N ILE A 129 21.96 -24.76 -13.22
CA ILE A 129 20.79 -24.63 -12.35
C ILE A 129 19.95 -23.45 -12.84
N ASN A 130 18.71 -23.72 -13.22
CA ASN A 130 17.69 -22.69 -13.41
C ASN A 130 16.85 -22.60 -12.14
N THR A 131 16.61 -21.39 -11.65
CA THR A 131 15.78 -21.13 -10.45
C THR A 131 14.68 -20.14 -10.79
N TRP A 132 13.42 -20.50 -10.54
CA TRP A 132 12.27 -19.61 -10.68
C TRP A 132 11.77 -19.19 -9.30
N ILE A 133 11.78 -17.89 -9.05
CA ILE A 133 11.15 -17.25 -7.91
C ILE A 133 9.89 -16.57 -8.42
N SER A 134 8.75 -16.85 -7.77
CA SER A 134 7.45 -16.42 -8.27
C SER A 134 6.64 -15.69 -7.20
N ARG A 135 5.86 -14.72 -7.67
CA ARG A 135 4.80 -14.01 -6.96
C ARG A 135 3.45 -14.71 -7.15
N LEU A 136 3.37 -15.71 -8.04
CA LEU A 136 2.18 -16.54 -8.31
C LEU A 136 2.06 -17.73 -7.36
N THR A 137 3.15 -18.13 -6.70
CA THR A 137 3.16 -19.27 -5.79
C THR A 137 4.15 -19.06 -4.65
N PRO A 138 3.86 -19.54 -3.43
CA PRO A 138 4.85 -19.60 -2.34
C PRO A 138 6.04 -20.51 -2.64
N ALA A 139 5.97 -21.33 -3.69
CA ALA A 139 7.03 -22.25 -4.05
C ALA A 139 8.15 -21.61 -4.88
N VAL A 140 9.32 -22.23 -4.85
CA VAL A 140 10.45 -21.99 -5.75
C VAL A 140 10.67 -23.23 -6.59
N LEU A 141 10.90 -23.05 -7.90
CA LEU A 141 11.26 -24.16 -8.78
C LEU A 141 12.77 -24.15 -9.04
N ILE A 142 13.39 -25.30 -8.92
CA ILE A 142 14.80 -25.54 -9.28
C ILE A 142 14.81 -26.59 -10.38
N GLN A 143 15.54 -26.34 -11.46
CA GLN A 143 15.86 -27.32 -12.48
C GLN A 143 17.37 -27.47 -12.56
N SER A 144 17.88 -28.68 -12.34
CA SER A 144 19.29 -29.00 -12.51
C SER A 144 19.52 -29.80 -13.79
N GLN A 145 20.55 -29.44 -14.56
CA GLN A 145 20.93 -30.09 -15.81
C GLN A 145 22.39 -30.58 -15.73
N ASN A 146 22.71 -31.66 -16.45
CA ASN A 146 24.05 -32.24 -16.55
C ASN A 146 24.68 -32.63 -15.20
N THR A 147 23.87 -33.01 -14.22
CA THR A 147 24.34 -33.45 -12.90
C THR A 147 23.46 -34.59 -12.38
N ALA A 148 24.08 -35.58 -11.75
CA ALA A 148 23.38 -36.64 -11.03
C ALA A 148 23.26 -36.35 -9.53
N SER A 149 23.73 -35.20 -9.07
CA SER A 149 23.74 -34.84 -7.64
C SER A 149 23.35 -33.37 -7.45
N LEU A 150 22.52 -33.12 -6.44
CA LEU A 150 22.07 -31.77 -6.07
C LEU A 150 22.08 -31.61 -4.56
N GLY A 151 22.70 -30.53 -4.09
CA GLY A 151 22.68 -30.11 -2.70
C GLY A 151 21.65 -29.01 -2.50
N LEU A 152 20.81 -29.14 -1.47
CA LEU A 152 19.89 -28.10 -1.02
C LEU A 152 20.23 -27.72 0.41
N PHE A 153 20.07 -26.42 0.74
CA PHE A 153 20.33 -25.88 2.08
C PHE A 153 21.78 -26.08 2.53
N THR A 154 22.73 -26.12 1.59
CA THR A 154 24.15 -26.36 1.87
C THR A 154 24.87 -25.08 2.27
N GLY A 155 26.13 -25.19 2.66
CA GLY A 155 26.94 -24.05 3.07
C GLY A 155 26.69 -23.66 4.53
N SER A 156 27.54 -22.76 5.04
CA SER A 156 27.39 -22.24 6.39
C SER A 156 26.26 -21.22 6.45
N VAL A 157 25.40 -21.33 7.45
CA VAL A 157 24.32 -20.38 7.72
C VAL A 157 24.61 -19.59 8.99
N PHE A 158 24.14 -18.35 9.02
CA PHE A 158 24.22 -17.51 10.21
C PHE A 158 23.30 -18.08 11.29
N THR A 159 23.86 -18.44 12.44
CA THR A 159 23.11 -19.16 13.47
C THR A 159 22.86 -18.27 14.68
N THR A 160 21.60 -18.21 15.10
CA THR A 160 21.17 -17.57 16.34
C THR A 160 20.69 -18.62 17.33
N ARG A 161 21.09 -18.49 18.59
CA ARG A 161 20.59 -19.31 19.69
C ARG A 161 19.79 -18.48 20.66
N TYR A 162 18.71 -19.09 21.11
CA TYR A 162 17.90 -18.58 22.20
C TYR A 162 18.49 -19.05 23.53
N GLU A 163 18.91 -18.12 24.39
CA GLU A 163 19.41 -18.41 25.73
C GLU A 163 18.55 -17.69 26.78
N TYR A 164 17.94 -18.48 27.67
CA TYR A 164 17.21 -17.95 28.81
C TYR A 164 18.19 -17.52 29.90
N ILE A 165 18.16 -16.24 30.26
CA ILE A 165 18.93 -15.72 31.40
C ILE A 165 17.96 -15.47 32.57
N PRO A 166 18.13 -16.14 33.72
CA PRO A 166 17.32 -15.86 34.90
C PRO A 166 17.44 -14.39 35.32
N TYR A 167 16.29 -13.76 35.59
CA TYR A 167 16.11 -12.43 36.20
C TYR A 167 16.28 -11.15 35.36
N ASN A 168 16.77 -11.14 34.11
CA ASN A 168 16.96 -9.85 33.38
C ASN A 168 16.96 -9.96 31.83
N ALA A 169 15.90 -10.53 31.26
CA ALA A 169 15.66 -10.67 29.81
C ALA A 169 16.30 -11.89 29.12
N THR A 170 15.63 -12.33 28.05
CA THR A 170 16.11 -13.39 27.17
C THR A 170 17.15 -12.82 26.22
N LYS A 171 18.26 -13.55 26.03
CA LYS A 171 19.31 -13.14 25.12
C LYS A 171 19.30 -14.03 23.89
N ILE A 172 19.26 -13.41 22.72
CA ILE A 172 19.59 -14.09 21.47
C ILE A 172 21.09 -13.95 21.30
N THR A 173 21.80 -15.07 21.30
CA THR A 173 23.24 -15.12 21.12
C THR A 173 23.56 -15.50 19.68
N ASN A 174 24.42 -14.71 19.04
CA ASN A 174 25.06 -15.12 17.80
C ASN A 174 26.07 -16.22 18.14
N VAL A 175 25.93 -17.40 17.53
CA VAL A 175 26.86 -18.52 17.70
C VAL A 175 27.79 -18.71 16.49
N GLY A 176 27.81 -17.74 15.58
CA GLY A 176 28.64 -17.73 14.38
C GLY A 176 28.00 -18.45 13.20
N ASN A 177 28.75 -18.50 12.10
CA ASN A 177 28.37 -19.27 10.92
C ASN A 177 28.68 -20.75 11.17
N THR A 178 27.69 -21.62 11.02
CA THR A 178 27.87 -23.08 11.13
C THR A 178 27.04 -23.78 10.06
N PHE A 179 27.36 -25.04 9.79
CA PHE A 179 26.51 -25.89 8.98
C PHE A 179 25.25 -26.26 9.77
N SER A 180 24.10 -26.13 9.10
CA SER A 180 22.79 -26.60 9.56
C SER A 180 22.24 -27.58 8.53
N SER A 181 21.47 -28.57 8.96
CA SER A 181 20.85 -29.55 8.06
C SER A 181 19.47 -29.92 8.56
N PRO A 182 18.48 -30.08 7.65
CA PRO A 182 17.26 -30.80 7.96
C PRO A 182 17.59 -32.14 8.64
N LYS A 183 16.94 -32.41 9.77
CA LYS A 183 17.18 -33.59 10.60
C LYS A 183 16.26 -34.73 10.23
N TYR A 184 15.06 -34.43 9.75
CA TYR A 184 14.02 -35.40 9.51
C TYR A 184 13.47 -35.27 8.10
N ILE A 185 12.97 -36.40 7.59
CA ILE A 185 12.22 -36.51 6.34
C ILE A 185 10.97 -37.34 6.57
N ALA A 186 9.85 -36.95 5.95
CA ALA A 186 8.64 -37.75 5.88
C ALA A 186 8.19 -37.93 4.42
N TYR A 187 7.73 -39.14 4.09
CA TYR A 187 7.19 -39.49 2.77
C TYR A 187 6.21 -40.67 2.86
N GLN A 188 5.45 -40.94 1.79
CA GLN A 188 4.52 -42.09 1.76
C GLN A 188 5.24 -43.36 1.32
N THR A 189 4.91 -44.50 1.93
CA THR A 189 5.36 -45.83 1.47
C THR A 189 4.22 -46.69 0.89
N GLY A 190 3.02 -46.13 0.84
CA GLY A 190 1.80 -46.73 0.30
C GLY A 190 0.64 -45.73 0.41
N THR A 191 -0.58 -46.14 0.05
CA THR A 191 -1.75 -45.25 -0.10
C THR A 191 -2.15 -44.49 1.18
N SER A 192 -1.74 -44.95 2.36
CA SER A 192 -2.07 -44.32 3.65
C SER A 192 -1.02 -44.57 4.73
N GLN A 193 0.20 -44.93 4.33
CA GLN A 193 1.30 -45.19 5.25
C GLN A 193 2.38 -44.13 5.08
N TRP A 194 2.65 -43.42 6.17
CA TRP A 194 3.69 -42.41 6.24
C TRP A 194 4.91 -42.98 6.93
N MET A 195 6.08 -42.63 6.43
CA MET A 195 7.36 -43.00 7.03
C MET A 195 8.12 -41.74 7.40
N VAL A 196 8.53 -41.64 8.67
CA VAL A 196 9.43 -40.60 9.15
C VAL A 196 10.80 -41.23 9.41
N LYS A 197 11.86 -40.61 8.90
CA LYS A 197 13.24 -41.04 9.09
C LYS A 197 14.12 -39.87 9.48
N GLN A 198 15.17 -40.16 10.25
CA GLN A 198 16.24 -39.20 10.51
C GLN A 198 17.23 -39.21 9.34
N ILE A 199 17.62 -38.03 8.88
CA ILE A 199 18.61 -37.84 7.82
C ILE A 199 20.00 -37.83 8.45
N ASP A 200 20.85 -38.77 8.04
CA ASP A 200 22.24 -38.86 8.48
C ASP A 200 23.20 -39.00 7.28
N SER A 201 24.49 -39.22 7.55
CA SER A 201 25.51 -39.35 6.51
C SER A 201 25.47 -40.68 5.74
N THR A 202 24.75 -41.69 6.24
CA THR A 202 24.64 -43.02 5.60
C THR A 202 23.67 -43.00 4.42
N GLY A 203 22.68 -42.09 4.47
CA GLY A 203 21.71 -41.86 3.41
C GLY A 203 20.47 -42.75 3.51
N ILE A 204 19.36 -42.19 3.05
CA ILE A 204 18.05 -42.83 3.00
C ILE A 204 17.77 -43.19 1.54
N THR A 205 17.55 -44.48 1.28
CA THR A 205 17.06 -44.94 -0.03
C THR A 205 15.61 -44.51 -0.21
N MET A 206 15.30 -43.90 -1.36
CA MET A 206 13.98 -43.37 -1.68
C MET A 206 13.12 -44.36 -2.51
N GLN A 207 13.58 -45.59 -2.71
CA GLN A 207 12.85 -46.64 -3.45
C GLN A 207 11.48 -46.95 -2.86
N ASP A 208 11.37 -46.93 -1.53
CA ASP A 208 10.11 -47.21 -0.83
C ASP A 208 9.12 -46.03 -0.88
N ASN A 209 9.55 -44.84 -1.35
CA ASN A 209 8.65 -43.71 -1.46
C ASN A 209 7.62 -44.00 -2.58
N SER A 210 6.34 -44.10 -2.26
CA SER A 210 5.27 -44.33 -3.25
C SER A 210 4.82 -43.06 -3.94
N THR A 211 5.16 -41.88 -3.42
CA THR A 211 4.85 -40.57 -4.02
C THR A 211 6.09 -39.95 -4.64
N ASN A 212 5.91 -38.79 -5.27
CA ASN A 212 6.94 -37.96 -5.89
C ASN A 212 7.31 -36.76 -5.01
N TRP A 213 7.06 -36.81 -3.71
CA TRP A 213 7.36 -35.70 -2.80
C TRP A 213 7.88 -36.21 -1.46
N ALA A 214 8.52 -35.32 -0.71
CA ALA A 214 8.94 -35.54 0.67
C ALA A 214 8.88 -34.23 1.46
N LEU A 215 8.57 -34.30 2.76
CA LEU A 215 8.62 -33.18 3.69
C LEU A 215 9.91 -33.26 4.51
N VAL A 216 10.71 -32.20 4.54
CA VAL A 216 11.95 -32.12 5.35
C VAL A 216 11.87 -30.99 6.37
N TRP A 217 12.46 -31.18 7.55
CA TRP A 217 12.50 -30.13 8.59
C TRP A 217 13.69 -30.32 9.53
N TYR A 218 14.02 -29.30 10.32
CA TYR A 218 15.23 -29.26 11.13
C TYR A 218 15.03 -29.84 12.54
N GLY A 219 13.85 -29.68 13.14
CA GLY A 219 13.64 -29.96 14.56
C GLY A 219 14.61 -29.13 15.41
N LEU A 220 15.19 -29.74 16.45
CA LEU A 220 16.18 -29.06 17.29
C LEU A 220 17.52 -28.74 16.58
N ASN A 221 17.73 -29.21 15.34
CA ASN A 221 18.86 -28.76 14.52
C ASN A 221 18.64 -27.36 13.91
N SER A 222 17.46 -26.76 14.06
CA SER A 222 17.19 -25.46 13.47
C SER A 222 18.17 -24.40 13.97
N HIS A 223 18.70 -23.59 13.06
CA HIS A 223 19.74 -22.61 13.34
C HIS A 223 19.21 -21.19 13.56
N PHE A 224 17.91 -20.98 13.47
CA PHE A 224 17.31 -19.66 13.53
C PHE A 224 16.26 -19.55 14.64
N THR A 225 16.00 -18.31 15.01
CA THR A 225 15.00 -17.92 16.00
C THR A 225 14.00 -16.99 15.34
N ASP A 226 12.76 -16.99 15.84
CA ASP A 226 11.71 -16.08 15.36
C ASP A 226 10.85 -15.58 16.52
N THR A 227 9.95 -14.65 16.24
CA THR A 227 8.95 -14.10 17.17
C THR A 227 7.61 -13.95 16.46
N LYS A 228 6.52 -14.11 17.21
CA LYS A 228 5.18 -13.72 16.77
C LYS A 228 4.78 -12.33 17.31
N VAL A 229 5.55 -11.71 18.20
CA VAL A 229 5.23 -10.36 18.68
C VAL A 229 5.67 -9.33 17.63
N PRO A 230 4.80 -8.38 17.23
CA PRO A 230 5.19 -7.33 16.31
C PRO A 230 6.28 -6.45 16.92
N THR A 231 7.33 -6.19 16.17
CA THR A 231 8.55 -5.56 16.69
C THR A 231 8.57 -4.05 16.55
N ASP A 232 7.64 -3.49 15.78
CA ASP A 232 7.47 -2.03 15.62
C ASP A 232 7.03 -1.37 16.95
N TYR A 233 6.58 -2.16 17.94
CA TYR A 233 6.29 -1.72 19.31
C TYR A 233 7.49 -1.73 20.26
N THR A 234 8.68 -2.10 19.79
CA THR A 234 9.89 -2.01 20.60
C THR A 234 10.54 -0.65 20.37
N ALA A 235 10.12 0.32 21.18
CA ALA A 235 10.80 1.59 21.33
C ALA A 235 12.19 1.32 21.89
N ASP A 236 13.20 1.20 21.02
CA ASP A 236 14.34 2.12 21.03
C ASP A 236 15.41 1.75 20.00
N GLY A 237 15.90 2.77 19.29
CA GLY A 237 17.19 2.73 18.60
C GLY A 237 18.38 2.84 19.57
N TYR A 238 18.17 3.17 20.85
CA TYR A 238 19.25 3.50 21.80
C TYR A 238 19.23 2.79 23.16
N SER A 239 18.12 2.23 23.61
CA SER A 239 18.03 1.37 24.78
C SER A 239 17.34 0.04 24.48
N SER A 240 18.15 -0.96 24.15
CA SER A 240 17.81 -2.38 24.25
C SER A 240 16.46 -2.78 23.65
N SER A 241 16.49 -3.09 22.35
CA SER A 241 15.62 -4.08 21.71
C SER A 241 15.79 -5.48 22.34
N SER A 242 15.59 -5.61 23.65
CA SER A 242 15.11 -6.86 24.19
C SER A 242 13.67 -6.96 23.72
N LEU A 243 13.38 -7.84 22.76
CA LEU A 243 12.10 -8.55 22.78
C LEU A 243 11.79 -8.84 24.25
N PHE A 244 10.59 -8.52 24.74
CA PHE A 244 10.32 -8.83 26.15
C PHE A 244 10.72 -10.28 26.39
N ALA A 245 11.43 -10.47 27.51
CA ALA A 245 11.93 -11.75 27.94
C ALA A 245 10.86 -12.84 27.67
N GLY A 246 11.09 -13.73 26.70
CA GLY A 246 10.22 -14.88 26.46
C GLY A 246 9.39 -14.91 25.17
N TYR A 247 9.44 -13.88 24.30
CA TYR A 247 8.67 -13.93 23.04
C TYR A 247 9.41 -14.51 21.84
N GLY A 248 10.74 -14.55 21.88
CA GLY A 248 11.54 -15.27 20.89
C GLY A 248 11.52 -16.77 21.14
N TYR A 249 11.60 -17.57 20.09
CA TYR A 249 11.73 -19.03 20.19
C TYR A 249 12.64 -19.57 19.10
N GLN A 250 13.26 -20.73 19.34
CA GLN A 250 13.94 -21.48 18.27
C GLN A 250 12.87 -21.97 17.30
N ALA A 251 12.91 -21.45 16.09
CA ALA A 251 11.87 -21.66 15.11
C ALA A 251 12.29 -22.75 14.12
N ASP A 252 11.35 -23.41 13.45
CA ASP A 252 11.59 -24.37 12.39
C ASP A 252 10.63 -24.10 11.22
N ALA A 253 11.05 -24.51 10.02
CA ALA A 253 10.32 -24.28 8.79
C ALA A 253 10.32 -25.57 7.95
N PRO A 254 9.31 -26.43 8.12
CA PRO A 254 9.13 -27.61 7.29
C PRO A 254 9.02 -27.21 5.80
N VAL A 255 9.85 -27.81 4.96
CA VAL A 255 9.89 -27.57 3.51
C VAL A 255 9.41 -28.81 2.77
N LEU A 256 8.35 -28.66 1.99
CA LEU A 256 7.88 -29.67 1.05
C LEU A 256 8.74 -29.64 -0.21
N LEU A 257 9.28 -30.80 -0.57
CA LEU A 257 10.02 -31.05 -1.80
C LEU A 257 9.15 -31.89 -2.74
N THR A 258 8.84 -31.38 -3.92
CA THR A 258 8.10 -32.09 -4.96
C THR A 258 9.03 -32.33 -6.14
N PHE A 259 9.23 -33.60 -6.50
CA PHE A 259 10.21 -34.04 -7.48
C PHE A 259 9.54 -34.36 -8.81
N GLY A 260 10.16 -33.90 -9.92
CA GLY A 260 9.85 -34.42 -11.24
C GLY A 260 10.44 -35.80 -11.46
N THR A 261 11.74 -35.92 -11.19
CA THR A 261 12.44 -37.21 -11.11
C THR A 261 12.80 -37.48 -9.66
N LYS A 262 12.39 -38.64 -9.13
CA LYS A 262 12.67 -39.01 -7.74
C LYS A 262 14.17 -39.29 -7.55
N PRO A 263 14.82 -38.71 -6.54
CA PRO A 263 16.20 -39.09 -6.22
C PRO A 263 16.25 -40.56 -5.76
N THR A 264 17.35 -41.26 -6.05
CA THR A 264 17.60 -42.63 -5.56
C THR A 264 17.91 -42.64 -4.07
N SER A 265 18.59 -41.61 -3.57
CA SER A 265 18.92 -41.45 -2.15
C SER A 265 19.00 -39.99 -1.74
N LEU A 266 18.79 -39.75 -0.45
CA LEU A 266 18.95 -38.45 0.21
C LEU A 266 19.76 -38.65 1.49
N LYS A 267 20.80 -37.85 1.69
CA LYS A 267 21.66 -37.92 2.88
C LYS A 267 21.99 -36.53 3.42
N LYS A 268 22.50 -36.47 4.64
CA LYS A 268 23.05 -35.24 5.22
C LYS A 268 24.29 -34.82 4.43
N GLY A 269 24.31 -33.57 3.98
CA GLY A 269 25.45 -33.03 3.24
C GLY A 269 26.67 -32.81 4.11
N SER A 270 27.86 -32.96 3.51
CA SER A 270 29.15 -32.74 4.19
C SER A 270 29.35 -31.29 4.62
N ASN A 271 28.75 -30.35 3.88
CA ASN A 271 28.77 -28.91 4.14
C ASN A 271 27.41 -28.40 4.64
N GLY A 272 26.68 -29.19 5.43
CA GLY A 272 25.31 -28.87 5.82
C GLY A 272 24.28 -29.25 4.75
N GLY A 273 23.02 -28.93 5.02
CA GLY A 273 21.89 -29.22 4.14
C GLY A 273 21.66 -30.71 3.89
N ILE A 274 21.05 -31.00 2.74
CA ILE A 274 20.80 -32.34 2.22
C ILE A 274 21.44 -32.50 0.84
N GLU A 275 22.01 -33.68 0.58
CA GLU A 275 22.53 -34.09 -0.72
C GLU A 275 21.61 -35.16 -1.30
N MET A 276 21.14 -34.94 -2.52
CA MET A 276 20.31 -35.87 -3.28
C MET A 276 21.10 -36.47 -4.43
N GLN A 277 20.88 -37.76 -4.68
CA GLN A 277 21.49 -38.50 -5.78
C GLN A 277 20.42 -38.99 -6.76
N PHE A 278 20.64 -38.81 -8.06
CA PHE A 278 19.78 -39.28 -9.14
C PHE A 278 20.42 -40.45 -9.89
N THR A 279 19.62 -41.15 -10.70
CA THR A 279 20.06 -42.30 -11.52
C THR A 279 20.98 -41.90 -12.68
N ASP A 280 20.84 -40.67 -13.16
CA ASP A 280 21.48 -40.16 -14.36
C ASP A 280 21.68 -38.64 -14.26
N THR A 281 22.24 -38.05 -15.31
CA THR A 281 22.54 -36.62 -15.43
C THR A 281 21.52 -35.85 -16.26
N THR A 282 20.32 -36.41 -16.47
CA THR A 282 19.25 -35.70 -17.20
C THR A 282 18.73 -34.50 -16.40
N ASP A 283 17.76 -33.78 -16.96
CA ASP A 283 17.15 -32.65 -16.30
C ASP A 283 16.29 -33.12 -15.11
N HIS A 284 16.60 -32.64 -13.91
CA HIS A 284 15.84 -32.92 -12.69
C HIS A 284 15.19 -31.65 -12.20
N THR A 285 13.87 -31.66 -12.05
CA THR A 285 13.08 -30.54 -11.51
C THR A 285 12.65 -30.82 -10.08
N ILE A 286 12.73 -29.80 -9.22
CA ILE A 286 12.30 -29.86 -7.83
C ILE A 286 11.60 -28.55 -7.48
N SER A 287 10.36 -28.64 -7.02
CA SER A 287 9.64 -27.52 -6.44
C SER A 287 9.77 -27.58 -4.91
N LEU A 288 10.10 -26.44 -4.30
CA LEU A 288 10.29 -26.28 -2.86
C LEU A 288 9.22 -25.34 -2.33
N LEU A 289 8.55 -25.72 -1.25
CA LEU A 289 7.48 -24.92 -0.63
C LEU A 289 7.69 -24.85 0.89
N PRO A 290 7.69 -23.66 1.52
CA PRO A 290 7.59 -23.59 2.97
C PRO A 290 6.16 -23.96 3.34
N LEU A 291 5.95 -25.14 3.93
CA LEU A 291 4.62 -25.74 4.08
C LEU A 291 3.65 -24.89 4.90
N PHE A 292 4.19 -24.07 5.80
CA PHE A 292 3.46 -23.15 6.67
C PHE A 292 3.68 -21.68 6.28
N GLY A 293 4.29 -21.42 5.12
CA GLY A 293 4.61 -20.08 4.63
C GLY A 293 5.45 -19.30 5.63
N ARG A 294 4.93 -18.16 6.09
CA ARG A 294 5.56 -17.27 7.09
C ARG A 294 5.34 -17.73 8.54
N GLU A 295 4.46 -18.69 8.79
CA GLU A 295 4.27 -19.24 10.12
C GLU A 295 5.40 -20.22 10.45
N HIS A 296 6.44 -19.74 11.12
CA HIS A 296 7.49 -20.61 11.61
C HIS A 296 7.08 -21.29 12.91
N LEU A 297 7.17 -22.62 12.93
CA LEU A 297 6.77 -23.46 14.06
C LEU A 297 7.85 -23.47 15.14
N ASN A 298 7.50 -23.87 16.36
CA ASN A 298 8.51 -24.11 17.39
C ASN A 298 9.32 -25.36 17.05
N ALA A 299 10.65 -25.26 17.09
CA ALA A 299 11.55 -26.37 16.81
C ALA A 299 11.35 -27.58 17.76
N VAL A 300 10.85 -27.35 18.98
CA VAL A 300 10.50 -28.42 19.92
C VAL A 300 9.27 -29.19 19.43
N ASP A 301 8.29 -28.51 18.84
CA ASP A 301 7.08 -29.16 18.33
C ASP A 301 7.41 -30.03 17.11
N THR A 302 8.23 -29.52 16.19
CA THR A 302 8.64 -30.28 15.00
C THR A 302 9.67 -31.37 15.33
N GLU A 303 10.47 -31.23 16.39
CA GLU A 303 11.31 -32.33 16.89
C GLU A 303 10.45 -33.52 17.34
N ASN A 304 9.33 -33.27 18.03
CA ASN A 304 8.42 -34.33 18.47
C ASN A 304 7.81 -35.12 17.31
N TRP A 305 7.65 -34.50 16.13
CA TRP A 305 7.23 -35.20 14.91
C TRP A 305 8.21 -36.31 14.51
N GLY A 306 9.50 -36.11 14.76
CA GLY A 306 10.58 -37.04 14.40
C GLY A 306 10.72 -38.25 15.32
N VAL A 307 10.11 -38.24 16.51
CA VAL A 307 10.20 -39.32 17.52
C VAL A 307 9.22 -40.48 17.20
N HIS A 308 8.29 -40.26 16.26
CA HIS A 308 7.35 -41.29 15.81
C HIS A 308 8.03 -42.24 14.83
N GLY A 309 8.72 -43.25 15.36
CA GLY A 309 9.14 -44.41 14.58
C GLY A 309 7.94 -45.16 13.97
N VAL A 310 8.21 -45.95 12.94
CA VAL A 310 7.33 -46.64 11.96
C VAL A 310 6.11 -47.45 12.52
N ALA A 311 5.76 -47.36 13.81
CA ALA A 311 4.72 -48.16 14.46
C ALA A 311 3.85 -47.44 15.51
N ARG A 312 3.92 -46.11 15.68
CA ARG A 312 2.99 -45.36 16.57
C ARG A 312 2.00 -44.50 15.79
N THR A 313 0.83 -44.28 16.36
CA THR A 313 -0.18 -43.34 15.86
C THR A 313 0.45 -41.96 15.69
N ILE A 314 0.48 -41.47 14.45
CA ILE A 314 0.96 -40.12 14.11
C ILE A 314 0.17 -39.12 14.96
N ASP A 315 0.85 -38.19 15.63
CA ASP A 315 0.16 -37.15 16.36
C ASP A 315 -0.64 -36.24 15.41
N VAL A 316 -1.69 -35.60 15.95
CA VAL A 316 -2.59 -34.76 15.14
C VAL A 316 -1.83 -33.63 14.41
N PRO A 317 -0.85 -32.94 15.03
CA PRO A 317 -0.06 -31.92 14.33
C PRO A 317 0.70 -32.43 13.10
N LEU A 318 1.45 -33.54 13.21
CA LEU A 318 2.17 -34.12 12.07
C LEU A 318 1.20 -34.63 11.01
N GLN A 319 0.08 -35.25 11.40
CA GLN A 319 -0.92 -35.72 10.44
C GLN A 319 -1.50 -34.54 9.63
N ASN A 320 -1.77 -33.41 10.27
CA ASN A 320 -2.23 -32.20 9.59
C ASN A 320 -1.15 -31.67 8.62
N ALA A 321 0.11 -31.63 9.05
CA ALA A 321 1.23 -31.23 8.19
C ALA A 321 1.36 -32.14 6.95
N LEU A 322 1.30 -33.47 7.12
CA LEU A 322 1.39 -34.43 6.01
C LEU A 322 0.20 -34.35 5.06
N THR A 323 -0.99 -34.06 5.59
CA THR A 323 -2.20 -33.87 4.78
C THR A 323 -2.08 -32.59 3.94
N ARG A 324 -1.64 -31.49 4.57
CA ARG A 324 -1.35 -30.24 3.86
C ARG A 324 -0.28 -30.44 2.78
N ALA A 325 0.78 -31.19 3.10
CA ALA A 325 1.86 -31.50 2.17
C ALA A 325 1.37 -32.32 0.97
N ALA A 326 0.52 -33.33 1.19
CA ALA A 326 -0.07 -34.11 0.11
C ALA A 326 -0.92 -33.26 -0.84
N THR A 327 -1.74 -32.37 -0.29
CA THR A 327 -2.57 -31.43 -1.07
C THR A 327 -1.70 -30.52 -1.93
N TRP A 328 -0.67 -29.91 -1.33
CA TRP A 328 0.22 -29.00 -2.05
C TRP A 328 1.15 -29.69 -3.02
N ALA A 329 1.57 -30.93 -2.77
CA ALA A 329 2.43 -31.67 -3.68
C ALA A 329 1.78 -31.84 -5.07
N VAL A 330 0.46 -32.06 -5.12
CA VAL A 330 -0.29 -32.16 -6.37
C VAL A 330 -0.36 -30.81 -7.08
N ARG A 331 -0.53 -29.70 -6.34
CA ARG A 331 -0.53 -28.33 -6.90
C ARG A 331 0.85 -27.93 -7.43
N MET A 332 1.91 -28.33 -6.73
CA MET A 332 3.31 -28.06 -7.12
C MET A 332 3.77 -28.84 -8.35
N CYS A 333 2.99 -29.81 -8.82
CA CYS A 333 3.26 -30.47 -10.09
C CYS A 333 3.00 -29.59 -11.32
N GLU A 334 2.26 -28.49 -11.17
CA GLU A 334 2.04 -27.47 -12.21
C GLU A 334 2.52 -26.13 -11.67
N PHE A 335 3.72 -25.70 -12.07
CA PHE A 335 4.32 -24.45 -11.57
C PHE A 335 3.91 -23.27 -12.48
N PRO A 336 3.22 -22.24 -11.94
CA PRO A 336 2.83 -21.07 -12.72
C PRO A 336 4.03 -20.17 -13.00
N VAL A 337 4.23 -19.78 -14.26
CA VAL A 337 5.39 -18.97 -14.67
C VAL A 337 5.05 -17.49 -14.75
N THR A 338 4.11 -17.12 -15.61
CA THR A 338 3.77 -15.72 -15.95
C THR A 338 2.26 -15.55 -15.94
N ILE A 339 1.79 -14.31 -15.81
CA ILE A 339 0.37 -13.97 -15.81
C ILE A 339 0.11 -12.76 -16.70
N ASP A 340 -0.95 -12.87 -17.49
CA ASP A 340 -1.50 -11.82 -18.34
C ASP A 340 -2.78 -11.26 -17.71
N GLU A 341 -2.90 -9.94 -17.70
CA GLU A 341 -4.10 -9.21 -17.25
C GLU A 341 -4.78 -8.52 -18.45
N SER A 342 -6.11 -8.59 -18.50
CA SER A 342 -6.95 -7.74 -19.34
C SER A 342 -7.98 -6.98 -18.51
N TYR A 343 -8.36 -5.80 -18.99
CA TYR A 343 -9.18 -4.84 -18.26
C TYR A 343 -10.40 -4.45 -19.09
N GLU A 344 -11.58 -4.53 -18.49
CA GLU A 344 -12.84 -4.12 -19.09
C GLU A 344 -13.62 -3.25 -18.10
N TYR A 345 -14.32 -2.23 -18.61
CA TYR A 345 -15.31 -1.49 -17.83
C TYR A 345 -16.63 -1.38 -18.60
N THR A 346 -17.64 -2.13 -18.15
CA THR A 346 -18.95 -2.22 -18.80
C THR A 346 -20.06 -2.15 -17.75
N GLY A 347 -21.08 -1.32 -17.98
CA GLY A 347 -22.27 -1.28 -17.11
C GLY A 347 -21.98 -0.94 -15.64
N ASP A 348 -21.06 -0.01 -15.39
CA ASP A 348 -20.55 0.33 -14.05
C ASP A 348 -19.90 -0.85 -13.31
N THR A 349 -19.25 -1.73 -14.06
CA THR A 349 -18.50 -2.86 -13.51
C THR A 349 -17.14 -2.90 -14.16
N SER A 350 -16.11 -2.83 -13.32
CA SER A 350 -14.73 -3.12 -13.70
C SER A 350 -14.53 -4.62 -13.65
N THR A 351 -14.04 -5.23 -14.72
CA THR A 351 -13.71 -6.65 -14.79
C THR A 351 -12.24 -6.79 -15.17
N ILE A 352 -11.49 -7.53 -14.35
CA ILE A 352 -10.11 -7.90 -14.62
C ILE A 352 -10.09 -9.39 -14.92
N THR A 353 -9.50 -9.77 -16.05
CA THR A 353 -9.28 -11.17 -16.43
C THR A 353 -7.82 -11.51 -16.24
N GLU A 354 -7.56 -12.58 -15.53
CA GLU A 354 -6.23 -13.07 -15.19
C GLU A 354 -6.03 -14.38 -15.93
N THR A 355 -4.92 -14.55 -16.64
CA THR A 355 -4.62 -15.76 -17.42
C THR A 355 -3.16 -16.16 -17.26
N ILE A 356 -2.91 -17.43 -16.94
CA ILE A 356 -1.56 -18.00 -16.95
C ILE A 356 -1.35 -18.75 -18.27
N PRO A 357 -0.65 -18.17 -19.24
CA PRO A 357 -0.43 -18.81 -20.54
C PRO A 357 0.62 -19.93 -20.48
N THR A 358 1.42 -20.00 -19.41
CA THR A 358 2.53 -20.94 -19.32
C THR A 358 2.66 -21.54 -17.92
N TRP A 359 2.64 -22.87 -17.89
CA TRP A 359 2.88 -23.70 -16.73
C TRP A 359 4.08 -24.61 -16.99
N ILE A 360 4.94 -24.79 -16.00
CA ILE A 360 5.98 -25.82 -16.03
C ILE A 360 5.44 -27.05 -15.33
N GLN A 361 5.25 -28.13 -16.08
CA GLN A 361 4.91 -29.41 -15.49
C GLN A 361 6.14 -29.98 -14.77
N VAL A 362 6.09 -30.01 -13.45
CA VAL A 362 7.13 -30.60 -12.61
C VAL A 362 6.98 -32.11 -12.59
N CYS A 363 5.74 -32.62 -12.45
CA CYS A 363 5.44 -34.04 -12.32
C CYS A 363 4.08 -34.43 -12.95
N PRO A 364 3.87 -35.71 -13.27
CA PRO A 364 2.60 -36.16 -13.85
C PRO A 364 1.46 -36.11 -12.83
N GLY A 365 0.24 -35.85 -13.31
CA GLY A 365 -0.98 -35.85 -12.49
C GLY A 365 -1.15 -34.64 -11.58
N GLY A 366 -0.46 -33.53 -11.89
CA GLY A 366 -0.61 -32.27 -11.18
C GLY A 366 -1.97 -31.62 -11.37
N LYS A 367 -2.29 -30.70 -10.45
CA LYS A 367 -3.44 -29.81 -10.54
C LYS A 367 -2.97 -28.39 -10.74
N LYS A 368 -3.53 -27.71 -11.73
CA LYS A 368 -3.32 -26.27 -11.88
C LYS A 368 -4.01 -25.56 -10.73
N PHE A 369 -3.27 -24.75 -9.99
CA PHE A 369 -3.81 -23.90 -8.93
C PHE A 369 -3.61 -22.46 -9.37
N MET A 370 -4.62 -21.90 -10.04
CA MET A 370 -4.63 -20.54 -10.55
C MET A 370 -4.70 -19.56 -9.37
N PRO A 371 -3.62 -18.88 -9.01
CA PRO A 371 -3.56 -18.07 -7.81
C PRO A 371 -4.33 -16.76 -8.00
N ILE A 372 -4.86 -16.22 -6.89
CA ILE A 372 -5.30 -14.82 -6.83
C ILE A 372 -4.22 -13.98 -6.14
N PRO A 373 -4.06 -12.69 -6.49
CA PRO A 373 -3.14 -11.81 -5.79
C PRO A 373 -3.41 -11.81 -4.28
N PRO A 374 -2.40 -11.98 -3.40
CA PRO A 374 -2.59 -11.88 -1.96
C PRO A 374 -3.28 -10.58 -1.51
N MET A 375 -2.99 -9.46 -2.17
CA MET A 375 -3.67 -8.18 -1.90
C MET A 375 -5.17 -8.22 -2.24
N LEU A 376 -5.55 -8.89 -3.33
CA LEU A 376 -6.94 -9.14 -3.69
C LEU A 376 -7.63 -10.03 -2.65
N ALA A 377 -6.93 -11.05 -2.17
CA ALA A 377 -7.44 -11.93 -1.13
C ALA A 377 -7.70 -11.19 0.19
N LEU A 378 -6.86 -10.20 0.54
CA LEU A 378 -7.05 -9.35 1.72
C LEU A 378 -8.26 -8.41 1.57
N ALA A 379 -8.45 -7.79 0.41
CA ALA A 379 -9.49 -6.77 0.21
C ALA A 379 -10.89 -7.35 -0.06
N LYS A 380 -11.02 -8.63 -0.44
CA LYS A 380 -12.28 -9.21 -0.93
C LYS A 380 -13.45 -9.20 0.06
N GLU A 381 -13.18 -9.17 1.36
CA GLU A 381 -14.24 -9.11 2.38
C GLU A 381 -14.76 -7.67 2.63
N LYS A 382 -14.02 -6.66 2.13
CA LYS A 382 -14.30 -5.23 2.34
C LYS A 382 -14.83 -4.56 1.09
N LEU A 383 -14.47 -5.09 -0.07
CA LEU A 383 -14.96 -4.66 -1.37
C LEU A 383 -16.00 -5.65 -1.91
N PRO A 384 -17.02 -5.20 -2.65
CA PRO A 384 -18.01 -6.08 -3.29
C PRO A 384 -17.42 -6.79 -4.52
N ILE A 385 -16.40 -7.62 -4.30
CA ILE A 385 -15.68 -8.34 -5.36
C ILE A 385 -16.44 -9.61 -5.72
N ALA A 386 -16.69 -9.81 -7.01
CA ALA A 386 -17.24 -11.05 -7.53
C ALA A 386 -16.18 -11.81 -8.34
N PHE A 387 -16.14 -13.14 -8.22
CA PHE A 387 -15.24 -14.01 -8.98
C PHE A 387 -16.03 -14.85 -9.98
N SER A 388 -15.43 -15.10 -11.14
CA SER A 388 -15.92 -16.09 -12.11
C SER A 388 -14.76 -17.00 -12.57
N PRO A 389 -14.80 -18.31 -12.26
CA PRO A 389 -15.83 -18.99 -11.47
C PRO A 389 -15.83 -18.55 -9.99
N ASN A 390 -17.00 -18.57 -9.34
CA ASN A 390 -17.15 -18.21 -7.92
C ASN A 390 -16.74 -19.35 -6.98
N ILE A 391 -15.54 -19.89 -7.16
CA ILE A 391 -14.99 -21.00 -6.36
C ILE A 391 -13.57 -20.65 -5.98
N LEU A 392 -13.40 -19.96 -4.85
CA LEU A 392 -12.09 -19.72 -4.27
C LEU A 392 -11.73 -20.82 -3.29
N ILE A 393 -10.51 -21.32 -3.41
CA ILE A 393 -9.93 -22.33 -2.52
C ILE A 393 -8.84 -21.67 -1.71
N ASP A 394 -8.93 -21.79 -0.39
CA ASP A 394 -7.86 -21.41 0.51
C ASP A 394 -6.72 -22.42 0.41
N GLY A 395 -5.52 -21.90 0.17
CA GLY A 395 -4.29 -22.65 0.16
C GLY A 395 -3.81 -23.05 1.55
N ASP A 396 -4.33 -22.44 2.62
CA ASP A 396 -3.93 -22.68 4.01
C ASP A 396 -2.41 -22.48 4.21
N ILE A 397 -1.88 -21.47 3.50
CA ILE A 397 -0.49 -21.01 3.61
C ILE A 397 -0.52 -19.50 3.86
N PRO A 398 -0.23 -19.06 5.10
CA PRO A 398 -0.11 -17.65 5.39
C PRO A 398 1.26 -17.13 4.90
N THR A 399 1.27 -16.00 4.20
CA THR A 399 2.51 -15.34 3.75
C THR A 399 2.56 -13.93 4.30
N GLU A 400 3.72 -13.28 4.23
CA GLU A 400 3.79 -11.88 4.65
C GLU A 400 2.92 -10.95 3.78
N PHE A 401 2.65 -11.33 2.54
CA PHE A 401 1.91 -10.51 1.59
C PHE A 401 0.38 -10.69 1.66
N GLY A 402 -0.10 -11.72 2.37
CA GLY A 402 -1.51 -12.11 2.43
C GLY A 402 -1.70 -13.63 2.31
N PRO A 403 -2.94 -14.12 2.39
CA PRO A 403 -3.22 -15.55 2.27
C PRO A 403 -2.99 -16.05 0.83
N VAL A 404 -2.49 -17.26 0.68
CA VAL A 404 -2.40 -17.93 -0.62
C VAL A 404 -3.76 -18.54 -0.95
N MET A 405 -4.45 -17.97 -1.92
CA MET A 405 -5.74 -18.45 -2.41
C MET A 405 -5.72 -18.63 -3.92
N GLY A 406 -6.63 -19.42 -4.46
CA GLY A 406 -6.69 -19.68 -5.90
C GLY A 406 -7.90 -20.49 -6.33
N ILE A 407 -7.90 -20.86 -7.61
CA ILE A 407 -8.95 -21.64 -8.28
C ILE A 407 -8.28 -22.87 -8.89
N GLU A 408 -8.81 -24.06 -8.63
CA GLU A 408 -8.26 -25.30 -9.17
C GLU A 408 -8.72 -25.56 -10.61
N ASP A 409 -7.87 -26.24 -11.39
CA ASP A 409 -8.16 -26.81 -12.69
C ASP A 409 -8.59 -25.79 -13.77
N THR A 410 -8.06 -24.56 -13.70
CA THR A 410 -8.25 -23.52 -14.70
C THR A 410 -6.92 -22.79 -15.02
N ASP A 411 -6.86 -22.21 -16.21
CA ASP A 411 -5.79 -21.30 -16.65
C ASP A 411 -6.18 -19.82 -16.52
N THR A 412 -7.47 -19.56 -16.27
CA THR A 412 -8.03 -18.22 -16.29
C THR A 412 -9.15 -18.05 -15.27
N TYR A 413 -9.30 -16.84 -14.77
CA TYR A 413 -10.47 -16.40 -14.04
C TYR A 413 -10.70 -14.91 -14.25
N THR A 414 -11.89 -14.44 -13.88
CA THR A 414 -12.17 -13.02 -13.78
C THR A 414 -12.55 -12.65 -12.36
N TRP A 415 -12.22 -11.43 -11.97
CA TRP A 415 -12.78 -10.78 -10.80
C TRP A 415 -13.32 -9.41 -11.19
N SER A 416 -14.39 -8.98 -10.54
CA SER A 416 -15.06 -7.72 -10.87
C SER A 416 -15.46 -6.92 -9.65
N LEU A 417 -15.54 -5.60 -9.86
CA LEU A 417 -15.97 -4.62 -8.87
C LEU A 417 -16.97 -3.66 -9.52
N SER A 418 -18.20 -3.65 -8.99
CA SER A 418 -19.28 -2.80 -9.48
C SER A 418 -19.48 -1.54 -8.62
N GLY A 419 -20.17 -0.54 -9.17
CA GLY A 419 -20.54 0.67 -8.43
C GLY A 419 -19.39 1.67 -8.34
N MET A 420 -18.49 1.68 -9.32
CA MET A 420 -17.32 2.56 -9.36
C MET A 420 -17.69 3.96 -9.83
N LYS A 421 -18.74 4.09 -10.65
CA LYS A 421 -19.22 5.35 -11.22
C LYS A 421 -19.51 6.39 -10.15
N ARG A 422 -20.10 5.99 -9.02
CA ARG A 422 -20.37 6.92 -7.91
C ARG A 422 -19.11 7.52 -7.29
N PHE A 423 -17.93 6.92 -7.47
CA PHE A 423 -16.68 7.46 -6.90
C PHE A 423 -15.89 8.29 -7.90
N THR A 424 -16.16 8.14 -9.19
CA THR A 424 -15.45 8.86 -10.26
C THR A 424 -16.24 10.06 -10.77
N ASP A 425 -17.57 9.94 -10.80
CA ASP A 425 -18.47 10.89 -11.46
C ASP A 425 -19.14 11.80 -10.45
N SER A 426 -19.26 11.36 -9.19
CA SER A 426 -19.80 12.21 -8.15
C SER A 426 -18.90 13.40 -7.90
N LYS A 427 -19.54 14.55 -7.66
CA LYS A 427 -18.92 15.79 -7.22
C LYS A 427 -19.47 16.14 -5.85
N GLN A 428 -18.67 16.81 -5.02
CA GLN A 428 -19.21 17.44 -3.82
C GLN A 428 -20.05 18.65 -4.23
N ILE A 429 -21.29 18.69 -3.77
CA ILE A 429 -22.20 19.83 -3.90
C ILE A 429 -22.57 20.36 -2.52
N LEU A 430 -22.73 21.68 -2.42
CA LEU A 430 -23.12 22.35 -1.18
C LEU A 430 -24.64 22.29 -1.01
N THR A 431 -25.11 22.03 0.21
CA THR A 431 -26.55 21.91 0.48
C THR A 431 -27.20 23.20 0.97
N SER A 432 -26.39 24.23 1.22
CA SER A 432 -26.79 25.60 1.53
C SER A 432 -25.80 26.59 0.91
N PRO A 433 -26.25 27.72 0.36
CA PRO A 433 -25.36 28.76 -0.12
C PRO A 433 -24.76 29.60 1.01
N SER A 434 -25.39 29.64 2.18
CA SER A 434 -25.00 30.51 3.30
C SER A 434 -24.35 29.74 4.44
N VAL A 435 -23.39 30.40 5.06
CA VAL A 435 -22.86 30.02 6.38
C VAL A 435 -23.70 30.79 7.42
N PRO A 436 -24.05 30.19 8.57
CA PRO A 436 -24.73 30.91 9.64
C PRO A 436 -24.00 32.19 10.04
N SER A 437 -24.75 33.22 10.43
CA SER A 437 -24.21 34.55 10.73
C SER A 437 -23.06 34.54 11.74
N GLU A 438 -23.16 33.65 12.74
CA GLU A 438 -22.18 33.41 13.79
C GLU A 438 -20.85 32.86 13.29
N ALA A 439 -20.83 32.19 12.13
CA ALA A 439 -19.65 31.61 11.50
C ALA A 439 -19.17 32.42 10.28
N SER A 440 -19.79 33.57 9.99
CA SER A 440 -19.41 34.46 8.87
C SER A 440 -17.96 34.96 8.97
N TYR A 441 -17.41 35.06 10.19
CA TYR A 441 -16.02 35.45 10.41
C TYR A 441 -15.02 34.48 9.80
N ILE A 442 -15.37 33.19 9.66
CA ILE A 442 -14.52 32.16 9.02
C ILE A 442 -14.39 32.45 7.53
N VAL A 443 -15.48 32.86 6.88
CA VAL A 443 -15.48 33.29 5.48
C VAL A 443 -14.63 34.55 5.30
N THR A 444 -14.82 35.56 6.16
CA THR A 444 -13.98 36.77 6.16
C THR A 444 -12.51 36.44 6.35
N ARG A 445 -12.20 35.50 7.24
CA ARG A 445 -10.84 35.04 7.49
C ARG A 445 -10.24 34.38 6.26
N LEU A 446 -10.97 33.45 5.63
CA LEU A 446 -10.50 32.79 4.41
C LEU A 446 -10.25 33.80 3.28
N THR A 447 -11.17 34.75 3.06
CA THR A 447 -10.97 35.83 2.08
C THR A 447 -9.71 36.64 2.39
N SER A 448 -9.47 36.98 3.66
CA SER A 448 -8.25 37.68 4.07
C SER A 448 -6.99 36.87 3.82
N GLU A 449 -7.00 35.54 3.97
CA GLU A 449 -5.85 34.70 3.63
C GLU A 449 -5.64 34.60 2.11
N VAL A 450 -6.71 34.59 1.31
CA VAL A 450 -6.61 34.66 -0.16
C VAL A 450 -5.97 35.97 -0.61
N ASP A 451 -6.33 37.10 0.01
CA ASP A 451 -5.72 38.40 -0.33
C ASP A 451 -4.20 38.42 -0.07
N LYS A 452 -3.69 37.60 0.88
CA LYS A 452 -2.24 37.49 1.13
C LYS A 452 -1.46 36.76 0.05
N LEU A 453 -2.16 36.10 -0.90
CA LEU A 453 -1.53 35.49 -2.07
C LEU A 453 -1.15 36.54 -3.14
N PHE A 454 -1.42 37.82 -2.88
CA PHE A 454 -1.15 38.92 -3.79
C PHE A 454 -0.27 39.99 -3.15
N ASP A 455 0.54 40.66 -3.98
CA ASP A 455 1.31 41.82 -3.56
C ASP A 455 0.40 43.06 -3.37
N PRO A 456 0.91 44.17 -2.80
CA PRO A 456 0.12 45.40 -2.64
C PRO A 456 -0.39 46.02 -3.95
N SER A 457 0.14 45.59 -5.10
CA SER A 457 -0.30 46.01 -6.44
C SER A 457 -1.35 45.07 -7.03
N GLY A 458 -1.70 43.98 -6.35
CA GLY A 458 -2.64 42.97 -6.80
C GLY A 458 -2.04 41.90 -7.72
N ASN A 459 -0.71 41.80 -7.85
CA ASN A 459 -0.08 40.73 -8.61
C ASN A 459 0.00 39.44 -7.77
N PRO A 460 -0.21 38.25 -8.36
CA PRO A 460 -0.05 36.98 -7.65
C PRO A 460 1.41 36.80 -7.19
N ILE A 461 1.59 36.28 -5.97
CA ILE A 461 2.89 35.93 -5.41
C ILE A 461 3.09 34.41 -5.51
N HIS A 462 4.07 33.96 -6.29
CA HIS A 462 4.53 32.58 -6.18
C HIS A 462 5.30 32.40 -4.87
N PHE A 463 4.97 31.36 -4.10
CA PHE A 463 5.62 31.07 -2.82
C PHE A 463 6.52 29.85 -2.94
N GLU A 464 7.72 29.93 -2.35
CA GLU A 464 8.64 28.80 -2.29
C GLU A 464 8.01 27.56 -1.62
N PRO A 465 8.45 26.35 -1.99
CA PRO A 465 8.09 25.15 -1.23
C PRO A 465 8.42 25.35 0.25
N TRP A 466 7.52 24.88 1.13
CA TRP A 466 7.69 25.10 2.55
C TRP A 466 8.56 24.02 3.18
N ALA A 467 9.71 24.41 3.75
CA ALA A 467 10.41 23.58 4.71
C ALA A 467 9.99 23.91 6.13
N GLU A 468 9.52 22.88 6.81
CA GLU A 468 9.39 22.87 8.25
C GLU A 468 10.79 22.76 8.86
N GLY A 469 11.17 23.69 9.74
CA GLY A 469 12.46 23.67 10.44
C GLY A 469 12.43 22.74 11.65
N GLY A 470 12.45 21.41 11.45
CA GLY A 470 12.76 20.47 12.52
C GLY A 470 14.27 20.42 12.76
N ASP A 471 14.72 20.69 13.98
CA ASP A 471 16.10 20.39 14.45
C ASP A 471 17.29 21.23 13.91
N THR A 472 17.03 22.46 13.46
CA THR A 472 18.14 23.40 13.14
C THR A 472 18.70 24.00 14.43
N PRO A 473 19.97 23.71 14.81
CA PRO A 473 21.12 24.02 13.95
C PRO A 473 22.18 22.90 13.88
N ASN A 474 21.82 21.61 13.97
CA ASN A 474 22.85 20.58 13.89
C ASN A 474 23.41 20.49 12.46
N LYS A 475 24.73 20.61 12.31
CA LYS A 475 25.41 20.74 11.01
C LYS A 475 25.27 19.46 10.21
N GLY A 476 24.41 19.45 9.20
CA GLY A 476 24.45 18.46 8.13
C GLY A 476 23.16 17.66 7.89
N ASP A 477 22.15 17.78 8.76
CA ASP A 477 20.94 16.96 8.67
C ASP A 477 19.69 17.86 8.58
N PHE A 478 19.15 18.05 7.38
CA PHE A 478 17.83 18.65 7.23
C PHE A 478 16.75 17.62 7.59
N ARG A 479 16.01 17.89 8.67
CA ARG A 479 15.23 16.90 9.40
C ARG A 479 13.70 17.15 9.38
N GLY A 480 13.23 18.33 8.98
CA GLY A 480 11.80 18.65 8.95
C GLY A 480 11.09 18.34 7.63
N GLY A 481 9.76 18.43 7.58
CA GLY A 481 8.97 18.19 6.37
C GLY A 481 9.29 19.18 5.23
N LEU A 482 9.16 18.73 3.97
CA LEU A 482 9.03 19.63 2.82
C LEU A 482 7.63 19.46 2.25
N TYR A 483 6.98 20.58 1.99
CA TYR A 483 5.61 20.64 1.49
C TYR A 483 5.55 21.55 0.26
N PHE A 484 4.57 21.30 -0.60
CA PHE A 484 4.33 22.11 -1.80
C PHE A 484 5.52 22.12 -2.78
N LEU A 485 6.37 21.07 -2.70
CA LEU A 485 7.48 20.87 -3.62
C LEU A 485 6.97 20.45 -5.00
N ASN A 486 5.97 19.57 -5.02
CA ASN A 486 5.25 19.22 -6.24
C ASN A 486 4.18 20.31 -6.48
N PRO A 487 4.17 20.99 -7.64
CA PRO A 487 3.17 22.02 -7.94
C PRO A 487 1.73 21.50 -7.80
N ALA A 488 1.51 20.21 -8.05
CA ALA A 488 0.21 19.57 -7.85
C ALA A 488 -0.34 19.70 -6.42
N ASP A 489 0.51 19.66 -5.39
CA ASP A 489 0.10 19.79 -3.99
C ASP A 489 -0.50 21.18 -3.72
N THR A 490 0.11 22.22 -4.32
CA THR A 490 -0.37 23.61 -4.27
C THR A 490 -1.72 23.74 -4.98
N ILE A 491 -1.82 23.25 -6.22
CA ILE A 491 -3.06 23.33 -7.01
C ILE A 491 -4.19 22.54 -6.34
N ASN A 492 -3.91 21.38 -5.74
CA ASN A 492 -4.88 20.59 -4.99
C ASN A 492 -5.47 21.40 -3.83
N SER A 493 -4.62 22.01 -3.01
CA SER A 493 -5.07 22.81 -1.87
C SER A 493 -5.92 23.99 -2.33
N LEU A 494 -5.48 24.72 -3.35
CA LEU A 494 -6.15 25.92 -3.85
C LEU A 494 -7.48 25.61 -4.53
N THR A 495 -7.60 24.50 -5.27
CA THR A 495 -8.87 24.10 -5.89
C THR A 495 -9.92 23.73 -4.84
N GLU A 496 -9.52 23.05 -3.77
CA GLU A 496 -10.44 22.77 -2.66
C GLU A 496 -10.86 24.04 -1.91
N ILE A 497 -9.94 24.99 -1.72
CA ILE A 497 -10.25 26.32 -1.17
C ILE A 497 -11.23 27.09 -2.09
N LEU A 498 -11.02 27.05 -3.40
CA LEU A 498 -11.86 27.74 -4.39
C LEU A 498 -13.32 27.34 -4.28
N THR A 499 -13.62 26.06 -4.07
CA THR A 499 -14.99 25.55 -3.93
C THR A 499 -15.70 25.99 -2.64
N ALA A 500 -14.97 26.48 -1.64
CA ALA A 500 -15.56 27.01 -0.41
C ALA A 500 -15.82 28.52 -0.47
N LEU A 501 -15.19 29.25 -1.39
CA LEU A 501 -15.38 30.70 -1.48
C LEU A 501 -16.78 31.04 -1.98
N PRO A 502 -17.43 32.08 -1.43
CA PRO A 502 -18.64 32.62 -2.05
C PRO A 502 -18.32 33.18 -3.44
N GLN A 503 -19.31 33.15 -4.33
CA GLN A 503 -19.22 33.78 -5.65
C GLN A 503 -18.87 35.27 -5.50
N GLY A 504 -17.85 35.75 -6.21
CA GLY A 504 -17.41 37.15 -6.19
C GLY A 504 -15.89 37.31 -6.26
N ASP A 505 -15.42 38.50 -5.88
CA ASP A 505 -14.04 38.94 -6.09
C ASP A 505 -12.99 37.97 -5.53
N ALA A 506 -13.20 37.42 -4.34
CA ALA A 506 -12.25 36.49 -3.72
C ALA A 506 -12.08 35.20 -4.54
N MET A 507 -13.18 34.65 -5.05
CA MET A 507 -13.17 33.46 -5.91
C MET A 507 -12.47 33.76 -7.24
N THR A 508 -12.81 34.88 -7.89
CA THR A 508 -12.18 35.30 -9.15
C THR A 508 -10.68 35.56 -8.99
N LYS A 509 -10.27 36.22 -7.90
CA LYS A 509 -8.85 36.41 -7.55
C LYS A 509 -8.16 35.06 -7.41
N LEU A 510 -8.68 34.14 -6.59
CA LEU A 510 -8.06 32.84 -6.39
C LEU A 510 -7.99 32.02 -7.68
N GLN A 511 -9.02 32.05 -8.53
CA GLN A 511 -8.97 31.41 -9.84
C GLN A 511 -7.88 32.02 -10.74
N SER A 512 -7.71 33.35 -10.72
CA SER A 512 -6.60 34.00 -11.42
C SER A 512 -5.24 33.59 -10.86
N TYR A 513 -5.10 33.47 -9.54
CA TYR A 513 -3.89 32.98 -8.91
C TYR A 513 -3.54 31.54 -9.37
N ILE A 514 -4.52 30.63 -9.34
CA ILE A 514 -4.33 29.24 -9.79
C ILE A 514 -3.89 29.19 -11.26
N ASN A 515 -4.51 30.00 -12.13
CA ASN A 515 -4.10 30.10 -13.54
C ASN A 515 -2.64 30.51 -13.70
N ASN A 516 -2.18 31.48 -12.91
CA ASN A 516 -0.79 31.93 -12.95
C ASN A 516 0.17 30.85 -12.44
N GLU A 517 -0.19 30.13 -11.38
CA GLU A 517 0.60 28.99 -10.88
C GLU A 517 0.68 27.85 -11.89
N ILE A 518 -0.43 27.46 -12.54
CA ILE A 518 -0.42 26.42 -13.60
C ILE A 518 0.41 26.86 -14.80
N ALA A 519 0.37 28.14 -15.18
CA ALA A 519 1.14 28.66 -16.29
C ALA A 519 2.66 28.69 -16.00
N ALA A 520 3.05 29.04 -14.77
CA ALA A 520 4.45 29.10 -14.35
C ALA A 520 5.02 27.71 -14.01
N TYR A 521 4.22 26.87 -13.35
CA TYR A 521 4.61 25.54 -12.85
C TYR A 521 3.61 24.46 -13.29
N PRO A 522 3.51 24.17 -14.61
CA PRO A 522 2.55 23.21 -15.14
C PRO A 522 2.72 21.82 -14.49
N PRO A 523 1.73 21.33 -13.71
CA PRO A 523 1.88 20.07 -12.96
C PRO A 523 2.08 18.84 -13.86
N GLN A 524 1.65 18.91 -15.12
CA GLN A 524 1.85 17.86 -16.11
C GLN A 524 3.31 17.77 -16.62
N ASP A 525 4.14 18.78 -16.38
CA ASP A 525 5.52 18.87 -16.85
C ASP A 525 6.54 19.02 -15.70
N ILE A 526 6.11 19.58 -14.56
CA ILE A 526 6.94 19.82 -13.39
C ILE A 526 6.44 19.00 -12.21
N TYR A 527 7.35 18.28 -11.58
CA TYR A 527 7.09 17.47 -10.38
C TYR A 527 7.81 17.99 -9.14
N GLN A 528 8.70 18.97 -9.31
CA GLN A 528 9.55 19.49 -8.26
C GLN A 528 9.97 20.92 -8.60
N ILE A 529 9.45 21.87 -7.81
CA ILE A 529 9.84 23.28 -7.86
C ILE A 529 11.18 23.42 -7.12
N PRO A 530 12.13 24.23 -7.61
CA PRO A 530 13.34 24.51 -6.84
C PRO A 530 12.98 25.09 -5.48
N PHE A 531 13.58 24.54 -4.43
CA PHE A 531 13.24 24.87 -3.04
C PHE A 531 13.44 26.34 -2.62
N THR A 532 14.10 27.14 -3.47
CA THR A 532 14.36 28.57 -3.27
C THR A 532 13.63 29.47 -4.27
N ASP A 533 12.76 28.91 -5.11
CA ASP A 533 12.03 29.64 -6.12
C ASP A 533 10.71 30.16 -5.53
N GLY A 534 10.52 31.48 -5.47
CA GLY A 534 9.34 32.13 -4.89
C GLY A 534 9.61 32.98 -3.63
N GLU A 535 8.56 33.65 -3.14
CA GLU A 535 8.57 34.41 -1.89
C GLU A 535 8.47 33.45 -0.68
N ARG A 536 9.15 33.79 0.41
CA ARG A 536 9.03 33.02 1.67
C ARG A 536 7.62 33.16 2.25
N ARG A 537 7.09 32.06 2.76
CA ARG A 537 5.76 32.03 3.41
C ARG A 537 5.75 32.66 4.81
N GLY A 538 6.91 32.83 5.45
CA GLY A 538 7.01 33.52 6.73
C GLY A 538 8.27 33.17 7.54
N PRO A 539 8.33 33.57 8.81
CA PRO A 539 9.51 33.38 9.67
C PRO A 539 9.80 31.91 10.01
N PHE A 540 8.82 31.02 9.88
CA PHE A 540 8.98 29.58 10.04
C PHE A 540 9.39 28.87 8.73
N SER A 541 9.80 29.63 7.69
CA SER A 541 10.49 29.12 6.49
C SER A 541 11.99 29.36 6.66
N THR A 542 12.76 28.33 6.98
CA THR A 542 14.13 28.44 7.53
C THR A 542 15.26 28.62 6.51
N ASN A 543 14.98 29.10 5.29
CA ASN A 543 15.94 29.07 4.18
C ASN A 543 17.25 29.83 4.41
N GLU A 544 17.26 30.90 5.20
CA GLU A 544 18.50 31.66 5.51
C GLU A 544 19.34 31.02 6.60
N ASP A 545 18.69 30.50 7.65
CA ASP A 545 19.38 29.82 8.74
C ASP A 545 20.00 28.50 8.24
N ILE A 546 19.30 27.74 7.38
CA ILE A 546 19.86 26.50 6.82
C ILE A 546 21.07 26.79 5.90
N LYS A 547 21.04 27.87 5.10
CA LYS A 547 22.20 28.33 4.29
C LYS A 547 23.41 28.68 5.14
N GLN A 548 23.22 29.06 6.41
CA GLN A 548 24.32 29.32 7.34
C GLN A 548 25.02 28.03 7.80
N PHE A 549 24.33 26.89 7.79
CA PHE A 549 24.84 25.61 8.32
C PHE A 549 25.26 24.60 7.24
N SER A 550 24.77 24.73 5.99
CA SER A 550 25.23 23.94 4.84
C SER A 550 25.41 24.83 3.61
N THR A 551 26.55 24.69 2.93
CA THR A 551 26.78 25.32 1.62
C THR A 551 25.94 24.67 0.51
N ASP A 552 25.35 23.50 0.76
CA ASP A 552 24.47 22.81 -0.17
C ASP A 552 23.30 22.10 0.56
N VAL A 553 22.30 22.90 0.93
CA VAL A 553 21.06 22.43 1.57
C VAL A 553 20.35 21.38 0.70
N TRP A 554 20.49 21.54 -0.62
CA TRP A 554 19.84 20.65 -1.57
C TRP A 554 20.49 19.28 -1.61
N ASP A 555 21.81 19.21 -1.61
CA ASP A 555 22.53 17.93 -1.51
C ASP A 555 22.17 17.20 -0.21
N THR A 556 22.05 17.92 0.91
CA THR A 556 21.56 17.35 2.17
C THR A 556 20.14 16.79 2.03
N ILE A 557 19.19 17.55 1.48
CA ILE A 557 17.81 17.08 1.27
C ILE A 557 17.80 15.86 0.34
N VAL A 558 18.54 15.89 -0.77
CA VAL A 558 18.66 14.78 -1.73
C VAL A 558 19.28 13.54 -1.10
N GLN A 559 20.22 13.73 -0.18
CA GLN A 559 20.89 12.64 0.50
C GLN A 559 19.98 11.97 1.54
N TYR A 560 19.30 12.76 2.38
CA TYR A 560 18.60 12.26 3.57
C TYR A 560 17.08 12.14 3.43
N ARG A 561 16.45 12.84 2.48
CA ARG A 561 14.98 12.91 2.33
C ARG A 561 14.47 12.36 1.00
N LYS A 562 14.97 11.18 0.65
CA LYS A 562 14.55 10.44 -0.57
C LYS A 562 13.07 10.01 -0.52
N ASP A 563 12.44 10.05 0.64
CA ASP A 563 11.02 9.73 0.89
C ASP A 563 10.04 10.78 0.38
N ILE A 564 10.52 11.98 0.04
CA ILE A 564 9.68 13.11 -0.43
C ILE A 564 10.09 13.68 -1.79
N LEU A 565 11.25 13.27 -2.31
CA LEU A 565 11.74 13.75 -3.60
C LEU A 565 11.23 12.86 -4.73
N LEU A 566 10.32 13.41 -5.52
CA LEU A 566 9.83 12.78 -6.74
C LEU A 566 10.94 12.74 -7.78
N LYS A 567 11.01 11.66 -8.58
CA LYS A 567 11.98 11.54 -9.68
C LYS A 567 11.38 11.83 -11.05
N ARG A 568 10.06 12.02 -11.11
CA ARG A 568 9.28 12.26 -12.34
C ARG A 568 7.90 12.83 -12.00
N VAL A 569 7.18 13.28 -13.03
CA VAL A 569 5.75 13.61 -12.94
C VAL A 569 4.98 12.39 -12.45
N SER A 570 4.24 12.63 -11.38
CA SER A 570 3.35 11.68 -10.71
C SER A 570 2.02 11.59 -11.44
N LEU A 571 1.36 10.43 -11.39
CA LEU A 571 -0.03 10.36 -11.85
C LEU A 571 -0.96 11.21 -10.98
N TYR A 572 -0.61 11.40 -9.69
CA TYR A 572 -1.29 12.33 -8.78
C TYR A 572 -1.45 13.72 -9.37
N ASN A 573 -0.48 14.20 -10.16
CA ASN A 573 -0.49 15.56 -10.71
C ASN A 573 -1.70 15.86 -11.59
N PHE A 574 -2.29 14.83 -12.19
CA PHE A 574 -3.46 14.97 -13.04
C PHE A 574 -4.77 15.09 -12.27
N TYR A 575 -4.81 14.72 -10.98
CA TYR A 575 -5.99 14.92 -10.13
C TYR A 575 -6.33 16.40 -9.91
N PRO A 576 -5.44 17.22 -9.32
CA PRO A 576 -5.75 18.62 -9.08
C PRO A 576 -5.87 19.41 -10.39
N LEU A 577 -5.17 19.00 -11.45
CA LEU A 577 -5.30 19.61 -12.77
C LEU A 577 -6.70 19.36 -13.36
N ALA A 578 -7.17 18.11 -13.39
CA ALA A 578 -8.53 17.80 -13.84
C ALA A 578 -9.58 18.49 -12.96
N ARG A 579 -9.36 18.51 -11.64
CA ARG A 579 -10.23 19.20 -10.68
C ARG A 579 -10.33 20.70 -10.97
N TYR A 580 -9.22 21.36 -11.30
CA TYR A 580 -9.21 22.76 -11.71
C TYR A 580 -10.07 22.99 -12.95
N TYR A 581 -9.87 22.21 -14.02
CA TYR A 581 -10.64 22.34 -15.26
C TYR A 581 -12.14 22.05 -15.06
N GLU A 582 -12.49 21.09 -14.19
CA GLU A 582 -13.89 20.83 -13.81
C GLU A 582 -14.55 22.04 -13.11
N ILE A 583 -13.84 22.70 -12.20
CA ILE A 583 -14.40 23.81 -11.41
C ILE A 583 -14.44 25.12 -12.23
N SER A 584 -13.39 25.39 -12.99
CA SER A 584 -13.27 26.60 -13.82
C SER A 584 -14.15 26.55 -15.07
N ASN A 585 -14.56 25.35 -15.49
CA ASN A 585 -15.21 25.10 -16.78
C ASN A 585 -14.34 25.53 -17.99
N ASP A 586 -13.03 25.61 -17.79
CA ASP A 586 -12.05 25.84 -18.85
C ASP A 586 -11.87 24.57 -19.69
N SER A 587 -11.55 24.72 -20.98
CA SER A 587 -11.23 23.59 -21.84
C SER A 587 -9.87 23.00 -21.49
N LEU A 588 -9.79 21.68 -21.38
CA LEU A 588 -8.53 20.96 -21.15
C LEU A 588 -7.59 21.11 -22.36
N PRO A 589 -6.34 21.58 -22.19
CA PRO A 589 -5.31 21.52 -23.23
C PRO A 589 -5.14 20.12 -23.81
N SER A 590 -5.06 20.03 -25.14
CA SER A 590 -5.13 18.75 -25.87
C SER A 590 -3.94 17.81 -25.65
N ASP A 591 -2.82 18.31 -25.14
CA ASP A 591 -1.62 17.50 -24.85
C ASP A 591 -1.67 16.83 -23.46
N ILE A 592 -2.48 17.33 -22.53
CA ILE A 592 -2.51 16.82 -21.14
C ILE A 592 -2.92 15.35 -21.08
N MET A 593 -3.91 14.93 -21.88
CA MET A 593 -4.34 13.53 -21.89
C MET A 593 -3.20 12.58 -22.32
N GLY A 594 -2.43 12.96 -23.36
CA GLY A 594 -1.27 12.17 -23.80
C GLY A 594 -0.17 12.06 -22.74
N LYS A 595 0.07 13.14 -21.99
CA LYS A 595 1.00 13.14 -20.85
C LYS A 595 0.48 12.25 -19.71
N ALA A 596 -0.81 12.35 -19.38
CA ALA A 596 -1.46 11.51 -18.37
C ALA A 596 -1.33 10.02 -18.73
N THR A 597 -1.61 9.64 -19.97
CA THR A 597 -1.45 8.26 -20.47
C THR A 597 -0.01 7.77 -20.40
N THR A 598 0.97 8.63 -20.67
CA THR A 598 2.39 8.27 -20.57
C THR A 598 2.77 7.95 -19.12
N VAL A 599 2.35 8.78 -18.18
CA VAL A 599 2.61 8.58 -16.74
C VAL A 599 1.84 7.36 -16.21
N PHE A 600 0.57 7.21 -16.60
CA PHE A 600 -0.27 6.06 -16.26
C PHE A 600 0.38 4.73 -16.68
N ASN A 601 0.83 4.62 -17.93
CA ASN A 601 1.50 3.41 -18.42
C ASN A 601 2.80 3.10 -17.65
N LYS A 602 3.55 4.14 -17.26
CA LYS A 602 4.77 3.98 -16.47
C LYS A 602 4.47 3.48 -15.05
N ASP A 603 3.45 4.02 -14.40
CA ASP A 603 3.01 3.58 -13.07
C ASP A 603 2.57 2.11 -13.11
N MET A 604 1.80 1.72 -14.13
CA MET A 604 1.32 0.35 -14.29
C MET A 604 2.43 -0.65 -14.61
N SER A 605 3.44 -0.26 -15.40
CA SER A 605 4.58 -1.15 -15.70
C SER A 605 5.50 -1.44 -14.52
N ASP A 606 5.35 -0.70 -13.42
CA ASP A 606 6.24 -0.83 -12.26
C ASP A 606 5.62 -1.65 -11.10
N GLN A 607 4.35 -2.05 -11.24
CA GLN A 607 3.61 -2.77 -10.20
C GLN A 607 4.02 -4.25 -10.10
N ASP A 608 4.03 -4.76 -8.87
CA ASP A 608 4.08 -6.16 -8.50
C ASP A 608 2.69 -6.77 -8.62
N TRP A 609 2.57 -7.95 -9.24
CA TRP A 609 1.27 -8.61 -9.37
C TRP A 609 0.65 -8.95 -8.00
N ALA A 610 1.43 -9.50 -7.07
CA ALA A 610 0.90 -10.04 -5.81
C ALA A 610 0.40 -8.97 -4.84
N THR A 611 1.15 -7.88 -4.69
CA THR A 611 0.81 -6.77 -3.79
C THR A 611 0.03 -5.67 -4.50
N MET A 612 -0.01 -5.68 -5.84
CA MET A 612 -0.48 -4.57 -6.68
C MET A 612 0.28 -3.25 -6.43
N TYR A 613 1.36 -3.30 -5.64
CA TYR A 613 2.19 -2.17 -5.25
C TYR A 613 3.50 -2.15 -6.04
N TRP A 614 4.23 -1.05 -6.05
CA TRP A 614 5.47 -0.94 -6.84
C TRP A 614 6.62 -1.76 -6.27
N LEU A 615 7.36 -2.45 -7.15
CA LEU A 615 8.47 -3.31 -6.76
C LEU A 615 9.62 -2.54 -6.08
N ASN A 616 9.93 -1.34 -6.56
CA ASN A 616 11.04 -0.49 -6.12
C ASN A 616 10.56 0.86 -5.56
N GLY A 617 9.39 0.87 -4.91
CA GLY A 617 8.75 2.08 -4.40
C GLY A 617 8.04 2.89 -5.49
N TYR A 618 7.11 3.74 -5.08
CA TYR A 618 6.35 4.61 -5.98
C TYR A 618 7.16 5.87 -6.31
N GLU A 619 7.29 6.23 -7.59
CA GLU A 619 7.90 7.52 -8.02
C GLU A 619 9.36 7.73 -7.63
N GLY A 620 10.04 6.65 -7.25
CA GLY A 620 11.38 6.71 -6.70
C GLY A 620 11.45 7.20 -5.26
N LEU A 621 10.29 7.44 -4.62
CA LEU A 621 10.18 7.52 -3.17
C LEU A 621 10.66 6.21 -2.57
N THR A 622 11.33 6.29 -1.43
CA THR A 622 11.71 5.10 -0.67
C THR A 622 10.48 4.27 -0.34
N ASP A 623 10.64 2.96 -0.15
CA ASP A 623 9.56 2.04 0.19
C ASP A 623 8.80 2.38 1.51
N GLU A 624 9.17 3.45 2.21
CA GLU A 624 8.77 3.86 3.56
C GLU A 624 7.57 4.83 3.61
N VAL A 625 6.65 4.79 2.65
CA VAL A 625 5.43 5.62 2.64
C VAL A 625 4.27 4.93 1.90
N ALA A 626 4.09 3.62 2.10
CA ALA A 626 3.23 2.80 1.23
C ALA A 626 1.76 3.24 1.18
N VAL A 627 1.13 3.55 2.32
CA VAL A 627 -0.24 4.10 2.34
C VAL A 627 -0.32 5.46 1.66
N THR A 628 0.62 6.37 1.92
CA THR A 628 0.64 7.70 1.30
C THR A 628 0.81 7.61 -0.23
N ALA A 629 1.73 6.75 -0.70
CA ALA A 629 1.89 6.46 -2.12
C ALA A 629 0.60 5.86 -2.72
N SER A 630 -0.06 4.96 -2.00
CA SER A 630 -1.35 4.42 -2.41
C SER A 630 -2.45 5.49 -2.48
N ASN A 631 -2.47 6.46 -1.54
CA ASN A 631 -3.40 7.58 -1.56
C ASN A 631 -3.19 8.44 -2.82
N ARG A 632 -1.92 8.79 -3.11
CA ARG A 632 -1.52 9.52 -4.33
C ARG A 632 -1.89 8.78 -5.59
N PHE A 633 -1.69 7.47 -5.63
CA PHE A 633 -2.03 6.67 -6.80
C PHE A 633 -3.53 6.59 -7.05
N VAL A 634 -4.36 6.35 -6.02
CA VAL A 634 -5.82 6.36 -6.18
C VAL A 634 -6.29 7.74 -6.67
N ALA A 635 -5.77 8.81 -6.07
CA ALA A 635 -6.03 10.18 -6.54
C ALA A 635 -5.60 10.35 -8.01
N GLY A 636 -4.40 9.89 -8.38
CA GLY A 636 -3.90 9.96 -9.75
C GLY A 636 -4.77 9.22 -10.76
N ILE A 637 -5.24 8.02 -10.44
CA ILE A 637 -6.17 7.25 -11.30
C ILE A 637 -7.50 8.00 -11.46
N LEU A 638 -8.04 8.58 -10.38
CA LEU A 638 -9.22 9.45 -10.46
C LEU A 638 -8.97 10.67 -11.35
N GLY A 639 -7.78 11.27 -11.24
CA GLY A 639 -7.33 12.37 -12.11
C GLY A 639 -7.22 11.95 -13.58
N TYR A 640 -6.70 10.77 -13.86
CA TYR A 640 -6.61 10.20 -15.21
C TYR A 640 -8.01 9.99 -15.82
N ILE A 641 -8.95 9.41 -15.06
CA ILE A 641 -10.34 9.21 -15.49
C ILE A 641 -11.00 10.56 -15.82
N LYS A 642 -10.88 11.55 -14.91
CA LYS A 642 -11.45 12.88 -15.12
C LYS A 642 -10.81 13.62 -16.30
N THR A 643 -9.50 13.48 -16.47
CA THR A 643 -8.77 14.02 -17.64
C THR A 643 -9.31 13.40 -18.93
N ALA A 644 -9.54 12.08 -18.95
CA ALA A 644 -10.12 11.38 -20.10
C ALA A 644 -11.54 11.84 -20.41
N GLN A 645 -12.38 12.06 -19.38
CA GLN A 645 -13.72 12.62 -19.53
C GLN A 645 -13.69 14.02 -20.14
N LEU A 646 -12.83 14.91 -19.61
CA LEU A 646 -12.63 16.27 -20.13
C LEU A 646 -12.09 16.26 -21.57
N ALA A 647 -11.25 15.28 -21.93
CA ALA A 647 -10.73 15.07 -23.27
C ALA A 647 -11.70 14.32 -24.22
N SER A 648 -12.84 13.84 -23.70
CA SER A 648 -13.76 12.94 -24.42
C SER A 648 -13.10 11.66 -24.96
N ASP A 649 -12.10 11.13 -24.26
CA ASP A 649 -11.42 9.87 -24.57
C ASP A 649 -12.07 8.72 -23.79
N THR A 650 -13.14 8.15 -24.35
CA THR A 650 -13.92 7.07 -23.71
C THR A 650 -13.08 5.83 -23.41
N ALA A 651 -12.07 5.53 -24.22
CA ALA A 651 -11.30 4.31 -24.07
C ALA A 651 -10.23 4.46 -22.97
N ALA A 652 -9.58 5.63 -22.86
CA ALA A 652 -8.78 5.97 -21.68
C ALA A 652 -9.64 6.01 -20.39
N GLU A 653 -10.84 6.57 -20.46
CA GLU A 653 -11.77 6.59 -19.32
C GLU A 653 -12.12 5.18 -18.84
N GLN A 654 -12.54 4.29 -19.75
CA GLN A 654 -12.87 2.90 -19.44
C GLN A 654 -11.68 2.15 -18.83
N LEU A 655 -10.49 2.29 -19.42
CA LEU A 655 -9.28 1.67 -18.89
C LEU A 655 -8.94 2.20 -17.48
N GLY A 656 -9.01 3.52 -17.27
CA GLY A 656 -8.77 4.15 -15.99
C GLY A 656 -9.71 3.63 -14.90
N ARG A 657 -10.99 3.45 -15.22
CA ARG A 657 -12.00 2.89 -14.30
C ARG A 657 -11.74 1.42 -13.98
N ALA A 658 -11.39 0.62 -14.98
CA ALA A 658 -11.04 -0.78 -14.76
C ALA A 658 -9.82 -0.92 -13.84
N VAL A 659 -8.79 -0.09 -14.05
CA VAL A 659 -7.58 -0.06 -13.20
C VAL A 659 -7.85 0.54 -11.81
N LEU A 660 -8.83 1.45 -11.67
CA LEU A 660 -9.23 1.96 -10.36
C LEU A 660 -9.66 0.83 -9.41
N ALA A 661 -10.31 -0.22 -9.91
CA ALA A 661 -10.63 -1.38 -9.08
C ALA A 661 -9.38 -2.04 -8.48
N LYS A 662 -8.29 -2.17 -9.26
CA LYS A 662 -6.98 -2.66 -8.79
C LYS A 662 -6.36 -1.73 -7.74
N ALA A 663 -6.41 -0.41 -7.97
CA ALA A 663 -5.94 0.59 -7.01
C ALA A 663 -6.73 0.57 -5.68
N LEU A 664 -8.03 0.30 -5.74
CA LEU A 664 -8.86 0.14 -4.54
C LEU A 664 -8.53 -1.14 -3.78
N VAL A 665 -8.36 -2.26 -4.48
CA VAL A 665 -7.91 -3.52 -3.87
C VAL A 665 -6.60 -3.30 -3.13
N GLN A 666 -5.64 -2.64 -3.76
CA GLN A 666 -4.37 -2.28 -3.14
C GLN A 666 -4.58 -1.46 -1.86
N ARG A 667 -5.30 -0.32 -1.94
CA ARG A 667 -5.44 0.58 -0.80
C ARG A 667 -6.20 -0.05 0.37
N ILE A 668 -7.29 -0.77 0.09
CA ILE A 668 -8.14 -1.38 1.12
C ILE A 668 -7.47 -2.62 1.72
N GLY A 669 -6.77 -3.41 0.90
CA GLY A 669 -6.00 -4.57 1.35
C GLY A 669 -4.88 -4.18 2.33
N MET A 670 -4.24 -3.02 2.13
CA MET A 670 -3.23 -2.48 3.06
C MET A 670 -3.76 -2.31 4.50
N ASP A 671 -5.03 -1.95 4.68
CA ASP A 671 -5.64 -1.76 6.01
C ASP A 671 -5.97 -3.09 6.71
N GLN A 672 -5.96 -4.20 5.98
CA GLN A 672 -6.30 -5.52 6.51
C GLN A 672 -5.10 -6.27 7.09
N TYR A 673 -3.86 -5.85 6.81
CA TYR A 673 -2.67 -6.58 7.27
C TYR A 673 -2.62 -6.83 8.79
N PRO A 674 -2.92 -5.85 9.69
CA PRO A 674 -2.92 -6.12 11.12
C PRO A 674 -3.88 -7.25 11.52
N ALA A 675 -5.09 -7.24 10.96
CA ALA A 675 -6.10 -8.26 11.22
C ALA A 675 -5.70 -9.61 10.64
N TYR A 676 -5.19 -9.62 9.41
CA TYR A 676 -4.71 -10.81 8.75
C TYR A 676 -3.55 -11.45 9.52
N TYR A 677 -2.54 -10.69 9.94
CA TYR A 677 -1.39 -11.23 10.66
C TYR A 677 -1.78 -11.85 12.00
N GLU A 678 -2.74 -11.28 12.73
CA GLU A 678 -3.22 -11.92 13.96
C GLU A 678 -4.04 -13.18 13.65
N GLN A 679 -5.01 -13.11 12.73
CA GLN A 679 -5.89 -14.22 12.40
C GLN A 679 -5.15 -15.44 11.83
N SER A 680 -4.08 -15.20 11.07
CA SER A 680 -3.20 -16.23 10.52
C SER A 680 -2.13 -16.72 11.49
N GLY A 681 -2.07 -16.16 12.70
CA GLY A 681 -1.08 -16.52 13.72
C GLY A 681 0.36 -16.12 13.37
N LEU A 682 0.56 -15.26 12.37
CA LEU A 682 1.85 -14.66 12.04
C LEU A 682 2.27 -13.65 13.10
N THR A 683 1.30 -12.96 13.70
CA THR A 683 1.50 -12.13 14.86
C THR A 683 0.61 -12.55 16.03
N VAL A 684 1.11 -12.36 17.25
CA VAL A 684 0.38 -12.50 18.50
C VAL A 684 0.57 -11.19 19.24
N LEU A 685 -0.53 -10.47 19.47
CA LEU A 685 -0.49 -9.25 20.24
C LEU A 685 -0.01 -9.59 21.67
N PRO A 686 0.97 -8.85 22.21
CA PRO A 686 1.48 -9.11 23.55
C PRO A 686 0.35 -8.86 24.56
N LYS A 687 -0.18 -9.95 25.13
CA LYS A 687 -1.10 -9.85 26.27
C LYS A 687 -0.36 -9.16 27.41
N THR A 688 -1.02 -8.22 28.07
CA THR A 688 -0.56 -7.70 29.36
C THR A 688 -0.25 -8.90 30.24
N THR A 689 1.04 -9.18 30.47
CA THR A 689 1.42 -10.39 31.20
C THR A 689 0.81 -10.29 32.58
N GLN A 690 0.12 -11.35 33.01
CA GLN A 690 -0.39 -11.49 34.37
C GLN A 690 0.75 -11.24 35.37
N GLY A 691 0.86 -10.02 35.91
CA GLY A 691 1.83 -9.64 36.93
C GLY A 691 2.79 -8.50 36.58
N ALA A 692 2.90 -8.04 35.33
CA ALA A 692 3.65 -6.80 35.04
C ALA A 692 2.78 -5.58 35.35
N ALA A 693 3.24 -4.69 36.23
CA ALA A 693 2.48 -3.50 36.67
C ALA A 693 2.26 -2.47 35.54
N ILE A 694 3.04 -2.57 34.46
CA ILE A 694 2.96 -1.72 33.27
C ILE A 694 3.08 -2.66 32.06
N PRO A 695 2.11 -2.68 31.13
CA PRO A 695 2.24 -3.35 29.85
C PRO A 695 3.52 -2.89 29.17
N GLY A 696 4.36 -3.84 28.74
CA GLY A 696 5.67 -3.52 28.23
C GLY A 696 5.70 -2.60 27.00
N TRP A 697 4.61 -2.44 26.28
CA TRP A 697 4.47 -1.53 25.14
C TRP A 697 4.06 -0.09 25.53
N GLN A 698 3.78 0.18 26.80
CA GLN A 698 3.58 1.55 27.27
C GLN A 698 4.93 2.29 27.31
N PRO A 699 4.93 3.60 27.00
CA PRO A 699 6.05 4.47 27.29
C PRO A 699 6.40 4.34 28.76
N ASP A 700 7.58 3.79 29.04
CA ASP A 700 8.11 3.64 30.39
C ASP A 700 9.39 4.47 30.47
N PHE A 701 9.30 5.56 31.22
CA PHE A 701 10.40 6.49 31.47
C PHE A 701 11.63 5.79 32.06
N THR A 702 11.46 4.65 32.73
CA THR A 702 12.57 3.89 33.33
C THR A 702 13.31 2.98 32.34
N ALA A 703 12.73 2.74 31.16
CA ALA A 703 13.30 1.90 30.13
C ALA A 703 13.95 2.69 28.98
N ALA A 704 14.11 4.02 29.12
CA ALA A 704 14.62 4.93 28.09
C ALA A 704 13.86 4.84 26.75
N ARG A 705 12.54 4.59 26.82
CA ARG A 705 11.66 4.55 25.64
C ARG A 705 11.18 5.95 25.31
N TRP A 706 11.77 6.57 24.30
CA TRP A 706 11.44 7.94 23.90
C TRP A 706 10.41 8.01 22.77
N VAL A 707 10.17 6.90 22.06
CA VAL A 707 9.21 6.81 20.95
C VAL A 707 7.93 6.11 21.40
N ALA A 708 6.77 6.76 21.23
CA ALA A 708 5.48 6.12 21.42
C ALA A 708 4.73 5.99 20.08
N PRO A 709 4.47 4.76 19.58
CA PRO A 709 3.56 4.60 18.45
C PRO A 709 2.13 4.97 18.87
N LEU A 710 1.20 5.01 17.93
CA LEU A 710 -0.24 5.01 18.17
C LEU A 710 -0.61 3.68 18.85
N PHE A 711 -0.40 3.60 20.16
CA PHE A 711 -0.67 2.42 20.98
C PHE A 711 -2.04 2.52 21.68
N ASN A 712 -2.53 1.40 22.21
CA ASN A 712 -3.75 1.41 23.02
C ASN A 712 -3.53 0.70 24.35
N TYR A 713 -4.01 1.34 25.42
CA TYR A 713 -3.93 0.88 26.80
C TYR A 713 -4.59 -0.50 27.04
N SER A 714 -5.54 -0.87 26.18
CA SER A 714 -6.28 -2.13 26.24
C SER A 714 -6.39 -2.76 24.86
N TRP A 715 -5.40 -3.57 24.49
CA TRP A 715 -5.41 -4.37 23.25
C TRP A 715 -6.18 -5.67 23.48
N ASN A 716 -7.40 -5.76 22.94
CA ASN A 716 -8.24 -6.95 23.05
C ASN A 716 -8.14 -7.85 21.82
N SER A 717 -7.91 -7.27 20.64
CA SER A 717 -7.72 -7.97 19.36
C SER A 717 -7.07 -7.05 18.31
N SER A 718 -6.81 -7.57 17.11
CA SER A 718 -6.36 -6.80 15.94
C SER A 718 -7.34 -5.72 15.49
N ALA A 719 -8.57 -5.75 15.97
CA ALA A 719 -9.52 -4.66 15.76
C ALA A 719 -9.08 -3.37 16.47
N ASP A 720 -8.19 -3.47 17.47
CA ASP A 720 -7.62 -2.34 18.20
C ASP A 720 -6.25 -1.87 17.64
N ASP A 721 -5.70 -2.58 16.64
CA ASP A 721 -4.42 -2.25 16.01
C ASP A 721 -4.61 -1.22 14.90
N ALA A 722 -4.13 0.00 15.16
CA ALA A 722 -4.22 1.15 14.27
C ALA A 722 -3.02 1.26 13.31
N ARG A 723 -2.04 0.35 13.37
CA ARG A 723 -0.95 0.37 12.40
C ARG A 723 -1.47 0.09 11.00
N LEU A 724 -0.80 0.65 10.02
CA LEU A 724 -1.08 0.48 8.61
C LEU A 724 0.15 -0.06 7.91
N ALA A 725 0.03 -0.45 6.64
CA ALA A 725 1.18 -0.82 5.82
C ALA A 725 2.06 0.43 5.59
N TRP A 726 3.13 0.54 6.35
CA TRP A 726 4.09 1.63 6.20
C TRP A 726 5.06 1.37 5.05
N ARG A 727 5.46 0.11 4.87
CA ARG A 727 6.33 -0.32 3.77
C ARG A 727 5.80 -1.57 3.10
N ILE A 728 5.78 -1.55 1.77
CA ILE A 728 5.51 -2.72 0.93
C ILE A 728 6.52 -2.71 -0.21
N ASN A 729 7.16 -3.85 -0.46
CA ASN A 729 7.98 -4.07 -1.64
C ASN A 729 8.04 -5.58 -1.95
N GLY A 730 8.80 -5.96 -2.97
CA GLY A 730 8.98 -7.38 -3.33
C GLY A 730 9.61 -8.27 -2.23
N LEU A 731 10.17 -7.73 -1.15
CA LEU A 731 10.77 -8.50 -0.05
C LEU A 731 9.87 -8.62 1.18
N GLY A 732 8.82 -7.80 1.31
CA GLY A 732 7.95 -7.88 2.46
C GLY A 732 7.05 -6.67 2.69
N VAL A 733 6.31 -6.77 3.79
CA VAL A 733 5.40 -5.75 4.30
C VAL A 733 5.85 -5.39 5.72
N ARG A 734 5.86 -4.11 6.06
CA ARG A 734 6.04 -3.65 7.44
C ARG A 734 4.87 -2.79 7.85
N LEU A 735 4.45 -2.99 9.09
CA LEU A 735 3.39 -2.21 9.70
C LEU A 735 3.98 -1.06 10.49
N GLY A 736 3.29 0.07 10.48
CA GLY A 736 3.69 1.27 11.20
C GLY A 736 2.54 2.26 11.22
N ASP A 737 2.59 3.18 12.16
CA ASP A 737 1.62 4.26 12.35
C ASP A 737 2.16 5.61 11.85
N PHE A 738 3.48 5.69 11.63
CA PHE A 738 4.18 6.83 11.08
C PHE A 738 5.19 6.42 10.00
N SER A 739 5.58 7.37 9.15
CA SER A 739 6.67 7.26 8.20
C SER A 739 7.93 7.81 8.81
N GLY A 740 9.03 7.07 8.71
CA GLY A 740 10.36 7.48 9.12
C GLY A 740 11.21 6.26 9.40
N SER A 741 12.44 6.23 8.90
CA SER A 741 13.34 5.12 9.16
C SER A 741 13.73 5.13 10.64
N ILE A 742 13.38 4.06 11.37
CA ILE A 742 14.08 3.70 12.61
C ILE A 742 15.42 3.09 12.18
N ALA A 743 16.27 3.92 11.58
CA ALA A 743 17.55 3.46 11.09
C ALA A 743 18.41 3.09 12.30
N SER A 744 18.86 1.85 12.26
CA SER A 744 19.59 1.19 13.32
C SER A 744 21.03 1.68 13.35
N GLY A 745 21.33 2.72 14.12
CA GLY A 745 22.65 2.92 14.71
C GLY A 745 23.35 4.23 14.37
N GLY A 746 22.97 5.31 15.04
CA GLY A 746 23.73 6.55 15.10
C GLY A 746 22.96 7.64 15.83
N TRP A 747 23.66 8.53 16.55
CA TRP A 747 23.06 9.70 17.21
C TRP A 747 22.55 10.70 16.14
N ASP A 748 22.78 10.38 14.86
CA ASP A 748 22.51 11.20 13.70
C ASP A 748 21.32 10.66 12.85
N ASP A 749 20.79 9.47 13.15
CA ASP A 749 19.71 8.81 12.40
C ASP A 749 18.33 8.98 13.10
N ASP A 750 18.03 10.20 13.53
CA ASP A 750 16.80 10.48 14.27
C ASP A 750 15.54 10.24 13.42
N THR A 751 14.62 9.48 14.00
CA THR A 751 13.34 9.08 13.41
C THR A 751 12.37 10.25 13.32
N TYR A 752 12.04 10.66 12.10
CA TYR A 752 11.07 11.71 11.85
C TYR A 752 9.72 11.15 11.45
N ALA A 753 8.96 10.77 12.47
CA ALA A 753 7.60 10.27 12.33
C ALA A 753 6.66 11.35 11.80
N THR A 754 6.14 11.19 10.58
CA THR A 754 4.82 11.77 10.21
C THR A 754 3.79 10.67 10.19
N GLN A 755 2.58 10.93 10.64
CA GLN A 755 1.46 10.01 10.47
C GLN A 755 1.23 9.71 8.98
N ILE A 756 0.84 8.48 8.64
CA ILE A 756 0.76 8.03 7.24
C ILE A 756 -0.66 7.76 6.74
N GLY A 757 -1.65 7.69 7.64
CA GLY A 757 -2.97 7.16 7.29
C GLY A 757 -3.70 7.94 6.21
N TYR A 758 -3.65 9.27 6.27
CA TYR A 758 -4.46 10.16 5.43
C TYR A 758 -3.65 11.24 4.71
N ARG A 759 -2.32 11.17 4.78
CA ARG A 759 -1.45 12.05 4.02
C ARG A 759 -1.73 11.91 2.53
N ASP A 760 -1.81 13.05 1.84
CA ASP A 760 -2.11 13.18 0.41
C ASP A 760 -3.47 12.57 -0.02
N MET A 761 -4.37 12.34 0.93
CA MET A 761 -5.75 11.98 0.63
C MET A 761 -6.46 13.14 -0.07
N VAL A 762 -7.33 12.80 -1.02
CA VAL A 762 -8.23 13.73 -1.71
C VAL A 762 -9.68 13.42 -1.34
N PRO A 763 -10.64 14.36 -1.52
CA PRO A 763 -12.04 14.14 -1.12
C PRO A 763 -12.65 12.84 -1.67
N HIS A 764 -12.40 12.51 -2.95
CA HIS A 764 -12.93 11.28 -3.56
C HIS A 764 -12.38 10.00 -2.92
N LEU A 765 -11.08 9.98 -2.55
CA LEU A 765 -10.52 8.86 -1.79
C LEU A 765 -11.11 8.78 -0.39
N ALA A 766 -11.33 9.92 0.28
CA ALA A 766 -12.01 9.95 1.56
C ALA A 766 -13.45 9.39 1.46
N TYR A 767 -14.16 9.67 0.35
CA TYR A 767 -15.47 9.08 0.10
C TYR A 767 -15.41 7.55 0.00
N ILE A 768 -14.43 7.03 -0.74
CA ILE A 768 -14.17 5.58 -0.85
C ILE A 768 -13.87 4.99 0.53
N LEU A 769 -12.96 5.58 1.30
CA LEU A 769 -12.58 5.09 2.63
C LEU A 769 -13.75 5.17 3.63
N SER A 770 -14.58 6.22 3.58
CA SER A 770 -15.80 6.32 4.40
C SER A 770 -16.84 5.25 4.07
N THR A 771 -16.79 4.72 2.84
CA THR A 771 -17.73 3.69 2.38
C THR A 771 -17.25 2.29 2.75
N PHE A 772 -15.97 1.99 2.57
CA PHE A 772 -15.44 0.63 2.70
C PHE A 772 -14.65 0.39 3.99
N GLU A 773 -14.04 1.43 4.58
CA GLU A 773 -13.20 1.34 5.79
C GLU A 773 -13.53 2.37 6.88
N PRO A 774 -14.82 2.68 7.17
CA PRO A 774 -15.15 3.69 8.17
C PRO A 774 -14.69 3.31 9.58
N GLU A 775 -14.70 2.02 9.92
CA GLU A 775 -14.28 1.52 11.24
C GLU A 775 -12.77 1.65 11.46
N LYS A 776 -11.97 1.31 10.43
CA LYS A 776 -10.52 1.48 10.48
C LYS A 776 -10.14 2.96 10.53
N ALA A 777 -10.88 3.81 9.82
CA ALA A 777 -10.63 5.23 9.88
C ALA A 777 -10.90 5.83 11.26
N ARG A 778 -12.07 5.49 11.84
CA ARG A 778 -12.40 5.89 13.20
C ARG A 778 -11.40 5.36 14.22
N LEU A 779 -10.97 4.10 14.11
CA LEU A 779 -9.96 3.53 14.99
C LEU A 779 -8.67 4.37 14.98
N TYR A 780 -8.14 4.67 13.80
CA TYR A 780 -6.92 5.46 13.67
C TYR A 780 -7.09 6.86 14.28
N LEU A 781 -8.20 7.55 13.96
CA LEU A 781 -8.52 8.88 14.48
C LEU A 781 -8.70 8.87 16.00
N ASP A 782 -9.43 7.90 16.55
CA ASP A 782 -9.61 7.75 17.99
C ASP A 782 -8.27 7.56 18.70
N LYS A 783 -7.35 6.75 18.14
CA LYS A 783 -6.01 6.58 18.72
C LYS A 783 -5.18 7.86 18.62
N ALA A 784 -5.14 8.48 17.45
CA ALA A 784 -4.38 9.72 17.24
C ALA A 784 -4.86 10.84 18.17
N THR A 785 -6.17 11.06 18.25
CA THR A 785 -6.77 12.12 19.07
C THR A 785 -6.71 11.83 20.57
N THR A 786 -6.70 10.56 20.98
CA THR A 786 -6.51 10.17 22.39
C THR A 786 -5.07 10.40 22.85
N LEU A 787 -4.09 10.07 22.00
CA LEU A 787 -2.67 10.14 22.35
C LEU A 787 -2.07 11.53 22.14
N ILE A 788 -2.62 12.32 21.25
CA ILE A 788 -2.14 13.67 20.93
C ILE A 788 -3.29 14.65 21.25
N PRO A 789 -3.40 15.15 22.49
CA PRO A 789 -4.53 16.00 22.90
C PRO A 789 -4.72 17.24 22.03
N ASN A 790 -3.61 17.79 21.54
CA ASN A 790 -3.56 18.96 20.66
C ASN A 790 -3.34 18.57 19.19
N TRP A 791 -3.78 17.38 18.77
CA TRP A 791 -3.58 16.82 17.42
C TRP A 791 -3.94 17.80 16.29
N TYR A 792 -4.91 18.68 16.53
CA TYR A 792 -5.41 19.65 15.56
C TYR A 792 -4.51 20.87 15.38
N ALA A 793 -3.55 21.08 16.27
CA ALA A 793 -2.63 22.22 16.22
C ALA A 793 -1.27 21.79 15.65
N ALA A 794 -0.72 22.55 14.70
CA ALA A 794 0.65 22.28 14.24
C ALA A 794 1.64 22.71 15.32
N PHE A 795 2.77 22.01 15.39
CA PHE A 795 3.84 22.24 16.38
C PHE A 795 3.39 22.12 17.84
N SER A 796 2.23 21.51 18.08
CA SER A 796 1.77 21.14 19.41
C SER A 796 2.60 19.99 19.98
N GLU A 797 2.38 19.63 21.25
CA GLU A 797 3.09 18.51 21.86
C GLU A 797 2.82 17.21 21.09
N GLY A 798 3.87 16.67 20.48
CA GLY A 798 3.88 15.37 19.82
C GLY A 798 4.20 14.27 20.82
N VAL A 799 3.47 13.16 20.71
CA VAL A 799 3.76 11.91 21.46
C VAL A 799 4.41 10.87 20.54
N ILE A 800 4.32 11.07 19.22
CA ILE A 800 4.92 10.20 18.20
C ILE A 800 6.26 10.78 17.74
N GLY A 801 7.30 9.96 17.69
CA GLY A 801 8.66 10.38 17.30
C GLY A 801 9.69 10.24 18.43
N ASN A 802 10.96 10.57 18.16
CA ASN A 802 12.05 10.51 19.15
C ASN A 802 12.20 11.86 19.89
N GLU A 803 13.41 12.45 19.96
CA GLU A 803 13.75 13.64 20.76
C GLU A 803 12.91 14.90 20.42
N HIS A 804 12.14 14.89 19.32
CA HIS A 804 11.22 15.96 18.92
C HIS A 804 9.80 15.69 19.35
N ASN A 805 9.41 16.26 20.49
CA ASN A 805 8.04 16.21 21.00
C ASN A 805 7.13 17.26 20.34
N ILE A 806 7.23 17.49 19.03
CA ILE A 806 6.34 18.40 18.29
C ILE A 806 5.59 17.69 17.17
N ASN A 807 4.29 17.89 17.10
CA ASN A 807 3.44 17.36 16.04
C ASN A 807 3.65 18.16 14.75
N ARG A 808 3.79 17.47 13.62
CA ARG A 808 4.05 18.13 12.34
C ARG A 808 2.80 18.76 11.77
N ALA A 809 2.96 19.84 11.00
CA ALA A 809 1.81 20.54 10.41
C ALA A 809 0.96 19.62 9.50
N VAL A 810 1.60 18.71 8.76
CA VAL A 810 0.90 17.73 7.92
C VAL A 810 0.07 16.72 8.71
N ASP A 811 0.47 16.39 9.94
CA ASP A 811 -0.25 15.45 10.79
C ASP A 811 -1.55 16.07 11.30
N SER A 812 -1.44 17.31 11.78
CA SER A 812 -2.59 18.14 12.12
C SER A 812 -3.54 18.34 10.93
N TYR A 813 -2.99 18.62 9.75
CA TYR A 813 -3.77 18.79 8.52
C TYR A 813 -4.48 17.49 8.10
N GLN A 814 -3.78 16.37 8.00
CA GLN A 814 -4.36 15.12 7.49
C GLN A 814 -5.44 14.55 8.44
N LEU A 815 -5.25 14.67 9.76
CA LEU A 815 -6.24 14.26 10.75
C LEU A 815 -7.50 15.13 10.68
N PHE A 816 -7.33 16.44 10.47
CA PHE A 816 -8.46 17.34 10.24
C PHE A 816 -9.23 16.95 8.99
N MET A 817 -8.52 16.72 7.87
CA MET A 817 -9.16 16.33 6.61
C MET A 817 -9.91 15.00 6.73
N ALA A 818 -9.37 14.03 7.47
CA ALA A 818 -10.05 12.77 7.74
C ALA A 818 -11.31 12.95 8.58
N LYS A 819 -11.29 13.81 9.61
CA LYS A 819 -12.51 14.17 10.36
C LYS A 819 -13.56 14.88 9.49
N ALA A 820 -13.12 15.78 8.63
CA ALA A 820 -14.00 16.53 7.75
C ALA A 820 -14.62 15.63 6.66
N TRP A 821 -13.83 14.80 6.00
CA TRP A 821 -14.27 14.05 4.81
C TRP A 821 -14.75 12.63 5.09
N ILE A 822 -14.13 11.92 6.04
CA ILE A 822 -14.48 10.53 6.36
C ILE A 822 -15.53 10.49 7.47
N GLU A 823 -15.27 11.12 8.61
CA GLU A 823 -16.21 11.11 9.75
C GLU A 823 -17.38 12.07 9.56
N LYS A 824 -17.23 13.05 8.66
CA LYS A 824 -18.19 14.13 8.42
C LYS A 824 -18.55 14.86 9.72
N ASP A 825 -17.51 15.18 10.51
CA ASP A 825 -17.67 15.89 11.78
C ASP A 825 -18.49 17.17 11.60
N ALA A 826 -19.33 17.47 12.59
CA ALA A 826 -20.14 18.68 12.58
C ALA A 826 -19.26 19.95 12.46
N ALA A 827 -19.76 20.96 11.75
CA ALA A 827 -19.01 22.19 11.47
C ALA A 827 -18.48 22.88 12.74
N GLN A 828 -19.27 22.89 13.82
CA GLN A 828 -18.88 23.45 15.11
C GLN A 828 -17.73 22.69 15.78
N ASN A 829 -17.56 21.40 15.47
CA ASN A 829 -16.40 20.64 15.94
C ASN A 829 -15.18 20.97 15.11
N LEU A 830 -15.32 21.00 13.77
CA LEU A 830 -14.22 21.40 12.87
C LEU A 830 -13.71 22.82 13.17
N GLU A 831 -14.60 23.76 13.44
CA GLU A 831 -14.26 25.14 13.81
C GLU A 831 -13.29 25.21 14.99
N LYS A 832 -13.46 24.35 16.00
CA LYS A 832 -12.58 24.29 17.18
C LYS A 832 -11.17 23.80 16.84
N TYR A 833 -11.00 23.12 15.69
CA TYR A 833 -9.80 22.41 15.28
C TYR A 833 -9.05 23.07 14.11
N ILE A 834 -9.49 24.25 13.65
CA ILE A 834 -8.85 24.96 12.51
C ILE A 834 -7.39 25.36 12.84
N ASP A 835 -7.08 25.62 14.11
CA ASP A 835 -5.86 26.24 14.62
C ASP A 835 -5.70 27.73 14.18
N ILE A 836 -4.50 28.29 14.28
CA ILE A 836 -4.07 29.62 13.80
C ILE A 836 -3.16 29.46 12.57
N PRO A 837 -3.00 30.48 11.70
CA PRO A 837 -1.98 30.38 10.66
C PRO A 837 -0.60 30.46 11.29
N TRP A 838 0.30 29.59 10.86
CA TRP A 838 1.69 29.56 11.28
C TRP A 838 2.59 30.29 10.29
N LEU A 839 2.16 30.37 9.02
CA LEU A 839 2.85 31.14 7.99
C LEU A 839 2.22 32.53 7.87
N SER A 840 3.06 33.54 7.68
CA SER A 840 2.61 34.93 7.54
C SER A 840 1.77 35.15 6.27
N LYS A 841 2.03 34.35 5.22
CA LYS A 841 1.34 34.30 3.94
C LYS A 841 1.41 32.87 3.38
N GLY A 842 0.45 32.49 2.54
CA GLY A 842 0.49 31.19 1.84
C GLY A 842 0.43 29.97 2.76
N ASP A 843 -0.28 30.05 3.89
CA ASP A 843 -0.54 28.90 4.77
C ASP A 843 -1.67 28.03 4.19
N LEU A 844 -1.34 27.20 3.20
CA LEU A 844 -2.34 26.45 2.45
C LEU A 844 -3.07 25.41 3.31
N PHE A 845 -2.41 24.83 4.33
CA PHE A 845 -3.06 23.92 5.27
C PHE A 845 -4.12 24.64 6.11
N TYR A 846 -3.79 25.80 6.69
CA TYR A 846 -4.75 26.60 7.44
C TYR A 846 -5.92 27.06 6.55
N MET A 847 -5.63 27.56 5.35
CA MET A 847 -6.65 27.99 4.40
C MET A 847 -7.62 26.86 4.03
N GLN A 848 -7.11 25.65 3.82
CA GLN A 848 -7.96 24.51 3.50
C GLN A 848 -8.80 24.05 4.70
N LYS A 849 -8.28 24.08 5.93
CA LYS A 849 -9.11 23.83 7.14
C LYS A 849 -10.27 24.82 7.28
N LEU A 850 -10.03 26.10 7.00
CA LEU A 850 -11.10 27.11 6.94
C LEU A 850 -12.12 26.75 5.85
N ALA A 851 -11.66 26.38 4.65
CA ALA A 851 -12.50 26.00 3.53
C ALA A 851 -13.40 24.81 3.84
N GLU A 852 -12.85 23.74 4.41
CA GLU A 852 -13.62 22.54 4.77
C GLU A 852 -14.61 22.82 5.92
N THR A 853 -14.27 23.71 6.87
CA THR A 853 -15.23 24.13 7.91
C THR A 853 -16.39 24.93 7.31
N ILE A 854 -16.12 25.82 6.35
CA ILE A 854 -17.15 26.57 5.62
C ILE A 854 -18.06 25.61 4.85
N LYS A 855 -17.49 24.62 4.14
CA LYS A 855 -18.27 23.58 3.45
C LYS A 855 -19.14 22.80 4.42
N ALA A 856 -18.62 22.44 5.60
CA ALA A 856 -19.40 21.76 6.64
C ALA A 856 -20.56 22.61 7.16
N TYR A 857 -20.38 23.93 7.36
CA TYR A 857 -21.46 24.84 7.76
C TYR A 857 -22.55 24.98 6.71
N ARG A 858 -22.15 24.99 5.44
CA ARG A 858 -23.08 24.98 4.31
C ARG A 858 -23.76 23.62 4.12
N GLY A 859 -23.25 22.58 4.77
CA GLY A 859 -23.57 21.20 4.44
C GLY A 859 -23.07 20.84 3.04
N TRP A 860 -22.72 19.57 2.86
CA TRP A 860 -22.31 19.07 1.56
C TRP A 860 -22.64 17.59 1.44
N CYS A 861 -22.80 17.14 0.19
CA CYS A 861 -23.00 15.74 -0.13
C CYS A 861 -22.32 15.41 -1.46
N TRP A 862 -22.18 14.12 -1.76
CA TRP A 862 -21.73 13.63 -3.07
C TRP A 862 -22.92 13.54 -4.01
N SER A 863 -22.72 13.88 -5.28
CA SER A 863 -23.77 13.86 -6.29
C SER A 863 -23.22 13.55 -7.67
N ILE A 864 -23.78 12.54 -8.34
CA ILE A 864 -23.44 12.17 -9.72
C ILE A 864 -24.00 13.17 -10.75
N ASP A 865 -25.22 13.67 -10.54
CA ASP A 865 -25.91 14.58 -11.46
C ASP A 865 -25.61 16.05 -11.17
N GLY A 866 -24.99 16.35 -10.02
CA GLY A 866 -24.72 17.69 -9.53
C GLY A 866 -25.91 18.35 -8.84
N THR A 867 -27.03 17.63 -8.67
CA THR A 867 -28.29 18.16 -8.12
C THR A 867 -28.90 17.31 -7.02
N THR A 868 -28.61 16.01 -6.95
CA THR A 868 -29.17 15.05 -5.99
C THR A 868 -28.04 14.38 -5.24
N CYS A 869 -28.11 14.36 -3.90
CA CYS A 869 -27.15 13.65 -3.07
C CYS A 869 -27.22 12.12 -3.32
N ASP A 870 -26.10 11.42 -3.11
CA ASP A 870 -26.00 9.97 -3.33
C ASP A 870 -26.90 9.14 -2.38
N ASP A 871 -27.38 9.72 -1.28
CA ASP A 871 -28.39 9.13 -0.39
C ASP A 871 -29.84 9.37 -0.85
N GLY A 872 -30.02 10.03 -2.01
CA GLY A 872 -31.30 10.41 -2.59
C GLY A 872 -31.89 11.71 -2.04
N SER A 873 -31.24 12.35 -1.06
CA SER A 873 -31.68 13.67 -0.59
C SER A 873 -31.41 14.72 -1.67
N VAL A 874 -32.33 15.67 -1.81
CA VAL A 874 -32.13 16.81 -2.69
C VAL A 874 -31.71 18.00 -1.82
N PRO A 875 -30.52 18.59 -2.06
CA PRO A 875 -30.13 19.87 -1.47
C PRO A 875 -31.27 20.88 -1.54
N SER A 876 -31.58 21.54 -0.43
CA SER A 876 -32.53 22.64 -0.46
C SER A 876 -31.89 23.81 -1.20
N ILE A 877 -32.35 24.09 -2.42
CA ILE A 877 -31.88 25.24 -3.18
C ILE A 877 -32.55 26.47 -2.57
N THR A 878 -31.77 27.37 -1.98
CA THR A 878 -32.32 28.63 -1.44
C THR A 878 -33.01 29.40 -2.55
N GLY A 879 -34.31 29.68 -2.35
CA GLY A 879 -35.15 30.33 -3.34
C GLY A 879 -35.99 29.38 -4.19
N ASP A 880 -35.79 28.07 -4.13
CA ASP A 880 -36.73 27.11 -4.71
C ASP A 880 -37.86 26.86 -3.71
N LEU A 881 -38.97 27.58 -3.88
CA LEU A 881 -40.09 27.56 -2.95
C LEU A 881 -41.18 26.57 -3.37
N ASN A 882 -41.09 26.00 -4.56
CA ASN A 882 -41.99 24.95 -5.05
C ASN A 882 -41.39 23.54 -5.06
N GLY A 883 -40.08 23.41 -4.84
CA GLY A 883 -39.35 22.14 -4.87
C GLY A 883 -39.14 21.57 -6.28
N ASP A 884 -39.18 22.40 -7.33
CA ASP A 884 -39.00 22.01 -8.74
C ASP A 884 -37.53 22.04 -9.19
N LEU A 885 -36.61 22.36 -8.28
CA LEU A 885 -35.17 22.43 -8.46
C LEU A 885 -34.69 23.56 -9.36
N ALA A 886 -35.53 24.53 -9.67
CA ALA A 886 -35.18 25.69 -10.46
C ALA A 886 -35.64 26.98 -9.76
N VAL A 887 -34.69 27.78 -9.28
CA VAL A 887 -35.02 29.11 -8.77
C VAL A 887 -35.39 30.02 -9.94
N ASN A 888 -36.68 30.35 -10.06
CA ASN A 888 -37.23 31.08 -11.19
C ASN A 888 -38.40 32.00 -10.79
N ILE A 889 -39.06 32.59 -11.79
CA ILE A 889 -40.16 33.54 -11.55
C ILE A 889 -41.34 32.91 -10.79
N GLN A 890 -41.52 31.60 -10.85
CA GLN A 890 -42.55 30.89 -10.09
C GLN A 890 -42.29 30.98 -8.59
N ASP A 891 -41.03 30.92 -8.16
CA ASP A 891 -40.67 31.06 -6.75
C ASP A 891 -40.87 32.49 -6.26
N ILE A 892 -40.61 33.50 -7.10
CA ILE A 892 -40.98 34.89 -6.79
C ILE A 892 -42.48 35.00 -6.54
N ILE A 893 -43.30 34.36 -7.38
CA ILE A 893 -44.75 34.38 -7.23
C ILE A 893 -45.15 33.70 -5.90
N ILE A 894 -44.53 32.58 -5.55
CA ILE A 894 -44.79 31.86 -4.30
C ILE A 894 -44.39 32.71 -3.10
N LEU A 895 -43.22 33.37 -3.16
CA LEU A 895 -42.74 34.24 -2.10
C LEU A 895 -43.65 35.45 -1.90
N ILE A 896 -44.07 36.10 -2.99
CA ILE A 896 -45.04 37.19 -2.93
C ILE A 896 -46.36 36.72 -2.32
N ASN A 897 -46.84 35.54 -2.71
CA ASN A 897 -48.05 34.96 -2.14
C ASN A 897 -47.89 34.65 -0.66
N GLU A 898 -46.72 34.16 -0.23
CA GLU A 898 -46.40 33.91 1.17
C GLU A 898 -46.39 35.21 1.99
N ILE A 899 -45.89 36.32 1.44
CA ILE A 899 -45.93 37.65 2.10
C ILE A 899 -47.37 38.13 2.30
N PHE A 900 -48.22 37.98 1.28
CA PHE A 900 -49.60 38.45 1.34
C PHE A 900 -50.53 37.51 2.11
N THR A 901 -50.25 36.20 2.07
CA THR A 901 -51.04 35.14 2.71
C THR A 901 -50.08 34.09 3.29
N PRO A 902 -49.53 34.33 4.49
CA PRO A 902 -48.55 33.43 5.09
C PRO A 902 -49.13 32.04 5.32
N ASN A 903 -48.57 31.04 4.62
CA ASN A 903 -48.93 29.62 4.74
C ASN A 903 -47.81 28.80 5.38
N GLY A 904 -46.70 29.43 5.76
CA GLY A 904 -45.53 28.78 6.32
C GLY A 904 -44.70 28.06 5.27
N VAL A 905 -44.57 28.61 4.06
CA VAL A 905 -43.70 28.05 3.02
C VAL A 905 -42.27 28.00 3.56
N GLN A 906 -41.72 26.80 3.68
CA GLN A 906 -40.38 26.59 4.22
C GLN A 906 -39.34 27.23 3.29
N GLY A 907 -38.40 27.98 3.84
CA GLY A 907 -37.37 28.68 3.07
C GLY A 907 -37.80 30.02 2.47
N SER A 908 -38.98 30.54 2.82
CA SER A 908 -39.48 31.84 2.34
C SER A 908 -38.75 33.06 2.92
N ASP A 909 -38.07 32.93 4.06
CA ASP A 909 -37.14 33.94 4.60
C ASP A 909 -35.78 33.79 3.89
N ILE A 910 -35.70 34.31 2.66
CA ILE A 910 -34.57 34.17 1.74
C ILE A 910 -33.34 34.89 2.28
N ASN A 911 -33.51 36.02 2.97
CA ASN A 911 -32.39 36.79 3.52
C ASN A 911 -32.01 36.38 4.96
N SER A 912 -32.79 35.48 5.58
CA SER A 912 -32.59 34.95 6.93
C SER A 912 -32.62 36.02 8.03
N ASP A 913 -33.43 37.07 7.88
CA ASP A 913 -33.57 38.16 8.86
C ASP A 913 -34.67 37.91 9.93
N GLY A 914 -35.35 36.77 9.83
CA GLY A 914 -36.43 36.34 10.72
C GLY A 914 -37.80 36.85 10.30
N LYS A 915 -37.94 37.49 9.15
CA LYS A 915 -39.20 37.92 8.55
C LYS A 915 -39.30 37.42 7.11
N VAL A 916 -40.53 37.30 6.63
CA VAL A 916 -40.82 37.02 5.22
C VAL A 916 -41.48 38.27 4.66
N ASP A 917 -40.72 39.12 3.96
CA ASP A 917 -41.16 40.39 3.41
C ASP A 917 -40.55 40.72 2.03
N ILE A 918 -40.76 41.94 1.55
CA ILE A 918 -40.32 42.36 0.21
C ILE A 918 -38.80 42.29 0.02
N LEU A 919 -38.01 42.31 1.11
CA LEU A 919 -36.57 42.14 1.06
C LEU A 919 -36.18 40.71 0.64
N ASP A 920 -37.00 39.71 0.98
CA ASP A 920 -36.82 38.33 0.51
C ASP A 920 -37.08 38.21 -0.99
N VAL A 921 -38.11 38.91 -1.49
CA VAL A 921 -38.40 38.97 -2.94
C VAL A 921 -37.26 39.63 -3.71
N ILE A 922 -36.69 40.71 -3.18
CA ILE A 922 -35.53 41.37 -3.78
C ILE A 922 -34.33 40.41 -3.78
N SER A 923 -34.12 39.68 -2.67
CA SER A 923 -33.06 38.69 -2.56
C SER A 923 -33.25 37.54 -3.56
N LEU A 924 -34.48 37.06 -3.74
CA LEU A 924 -34.83 36.02 -4.70
C LEU A 924 -34.68 36.47 -6.16
N ILE A 925 -35.10 37.70 -6.49
CA ILE A 925 -34.84 38.33 -7.80
C ILE A 925 -33.33 38.42 -8.05
N ASN A 926 -32.55 38.79 -7.05
CA ASN A 926 -31.09 38.84 -7.16
C ASN A 926 -30.47 37.45 -7.33
N ILE A 927 -31.11 36.38 -6.85
CA ILE A 927 -30.68 35.00 -7.14
C ILE A 927 -30.97 34.63 -8.60
N ILE A 928 -32.11 35.06 -9.15
CA ILE A 928 -32.57 34.69 -10.51
C ILE A 928 -31.86 35.46 -11.63
N PHE A 929 -31.54 36.74 -11.40
CA PHE A 929 -31.01 37.64 -12.42
C PHE A 929 -29.52 38.00 -12.24
N LYS A 930 -28.81 37.27 -11.38
CA LYS A 930 -27.34 37.27 -11.32
C LYS A 930 -26.78 36.32 -12.36
#